data_AF-S3D2V9-F1
#
_entry.id   AF-S3D2V9-F1
#
_cell.length_a   1.000
_cell.length_b   1.000
_cell.length_c   1.000
_cell.angle_alpha   90.00
_cell.angle_beta   90.00
_cell.angle_gamma   90.00
#
_symmetry.space_group_name_H-M   'P 1'
#
loop_
_entity.id
_entity.type
_entity.pdbx_description
1 polymer ?
#
loop_
_entity_poly.entity_id
_entity_poly.type
_entity_poly.pdbx_seq_one_letter_code
_entity_poly.pdbx_strand_id
1 'polypeptide(L)'
;MSNQGQDKPTSCASSLSSSLTSSSTLHSPSDSCGALALDYDEPLTPNVSPIESYNAKQTYTLQPSPKLVTYQTTLILDETSIRNFYGKTKYWFENFSKDAARVGYLQSLSLEEVVRIALWWFLHGRMKLVPLLREGVAFPFAQNDNKILLRQAHMNLAKCLWIIEETRRFKNLNVEETNETDELPETELLSLRLALLIGLRCAVLAMQKHGIFPESSLTPIDLDDSLIYVPYQHMVYLTIRHHLAPLQTEDLSISKVFPLKDTAETFHYGGIHVNLELPSTSVHEKVPAIMSVVRSRDQRTISAVCGNQDGKISFVIEAAGDCRWRDASWKTTTTTLEITFKTGFRMNIQFGAWDFKVLKGIYDHERDALDSFEVSNNETLVFETSVEHAQYGVKQIRGTKRFPLEEIANCRLRLFEKKELKGLGTGSSKLHCGYRISILTPTWVKDLRVFSEEIFPSQAVRFGFLGGEPGSKAISLQFEREDLMLCFSQPEDCVDFLAHLTGIFLHEHEHTVTRGHLNSVNSFKISSCMEPLGSLRSFGNFQWQSLRVIAPKAEESQRGLCESLRIIVDSSTGRLTDRINVGLGELKVRRNVISSGHELQILRQPQEDLTFTVSDLTVGEEFTDAMHQDLHTLRREPSVRTYTFPNLAELHAFQEAVTGFKVLYDGVPSSFSISRRRSMIPRAKAWTPLYARLQILNRGKVRQLVAYFQEFSHGKCMNFRLKETDVFEKSKKGGLTILKFVDAKFSLPAGGKNDPGLERGFVCLDLLEYPGEHSNLYLGFDSNSEFVKFAEALPRLVKG
;
A
#
# COMPACT_ATOMS: atom_id res chain seq x y z
N MET A 1 0.06 -46.91 54.28
CA MET A 1 -0.81 -48.09 54.45
C MET A 1 -1.98 -47.95 53.49
N SER A 2 -2.47 -49.06 52.94
CA SER A 2 -3.77 -49.24 52.25
C SER A 2 -4.10 -48.38 51.01
N ASN A 3 -4.30 -49.09 49.89
CA ASN A 3 -4.64 -48.61 48.54
C ASN A 3 -6.08 -48.08 48.38
N GLN A 4 -6.28 -47.26 47.34
CA GLN A 4 -7.03 -47.56 46.08
C GLN A 4 -6.69 -46.41 45.09
N GLY A 5 -6.63 -46.52 43.75
CA GLY A 5 -7.08 -47.53 42.77
C GLY A 5 -8.30 -47.03 41.98
N GLN A 6 -8.50 -47.17 40.66
CA GLN A 6 -7.79 -47.76 39.49
C GLN A 6 -8.48 -47.18 38.19
N ASP A 7 -7.98 -47.15 36.94
CA ASP A 7 -6.72 -47.59 36.29
C ASP A 7 -6.38 -46.80 34.97
N LYS A 8 -5.82 -47.46 33.94
CA LYS A 8 -5.26 -47.03 32.62
C LYS A 8 -5.83 -47.94 31.46
N PRO A 9 -5.26 -48.11 30.22
CA PRO A 9 -4.80 -47.15 29.19
C PRO A 9 -5.06 -47.55 27.67
N THR A 10 -4.70 -46.63 26.73
CA THR A 10 -4.04 -46.80 25.39
C THR A 10 -4.39 -47.84 24.27
N SER A 11 -4.59 -47.27 23.05
CA SER A 11 -3.86 -47.47 21.76
C SER A 11 -4.13 -48.60 20.72
N CYS A 12 -4.43 -48.13 19.48
CA CYS A 12 -3.84 -48.47 18.14
C CYS A 12 -3.88 -49.88 17.52
N ALA A 13 -4.40 -49.98 16.25
CA ALA A 13 -3.74 -50.64 15.09
C ALA A 13 -4.48 -50.49 13.72
N SER A 14 -3.68 -50.47 12.63
CA SER A 14 -3.84 -50.85 11.18
C SER A 14 -5.08 -51.65 10.67
N SER A 15 -5.45 -51.77 9.36
CA SER A 15 -4.99 -51.26 8.02
C SER A 15 -5.93 -51.76 6.87
N LEU A 16 -5.55 -51.57 5.58
CA LEU A 16 -5.92 -52.31 4.33
C LEU A 16 -6.91 -51.70 3.28
N SER A 17 -6.32 -51.20 2.18
CA SER A 17 -6.54 -51.48 0.73
C SER A 17 -7.92 -51.74 0.05
N SER A 18 -8.04 -51.10 -1.14
CA SER A 18 -8.43 -51.62 -2.47
C SER A 18 -9.90 -51.70 -2.99
N SER A 19 -10.14 -50.86 -4.01
CA SER A 19 -10.73 -51.15 -5.36
C SER A 19 -12.22 -51.43 -5.62
N LEU A 20 -12.78 -50.55 -6.47
CA LEU A 20 -13.65 -50.81 -7.65
C LEU A 20 -14.98 -51.58 -7.49
N THR A 21 -16.08 -50.89 -7.80
CA THR A 21 -17.07 -51.34 -8.80
C THR A 21 -17.84 -50.14 -9.36
N SER A 22 -18.38 -50.27 -10.57
CA SER A 22 -19.09 -49.19 -11.28
C SER A 22 -20.57 -49.54 -11.50
N SER A 23 -21.44 -48.54 -11.38
CA SER A 23 -22.81 -48.60 -11.91
C SER A 23 -23.28 -47.20 -12.29
N SER A 24 -24.05 -47.10 -13.38
CA SER A 24 -24.40 -45.83 -14.03
C SER A 24 -25.92 -45.70 -14.23
N THR A 25 -26.51 -44.64 -13.66
CA THR A 25 -27.90 -44.26 -13.93
C THR A 25 -28.09 -42.75 -13.89
N LEU A 26 -28.26 -42.18 -15.08
CA LEU A 26 -29.17 -41.07 -15.43
C LEU A 26 -29.43 -39.99 -14.36
N HIS A 27 -28.71 -38.86 -14.45
CA HIS A 27 -29.13 -37.61 -13.81
C HIS A 27 -30.17 -36.86 -14.65
N SER A 28 -31.30 -36.51 -14.04
CA SER A 28 -32.28 -35.55 -14.55
C SER A 28 -31.85 -34.10 -14.26
N PRO A 29 -31.99 -33.15 -15.21
CA PRO A 29 -31.56 -31.76 -15.00
C PRO A 29 -32.61 -30.95 -14.22
N SER A 30 -32.50 -30.95 -12.90
CA SER A 30 -33.32 -30.11 -12.02
C SER A 30 -32.53 -29.63 -10.80
N ASP A 31 -31.78 -28.54 -10.96
CA ASP A 31 -31.65 -27.43 -9.99
C ASP A 31 -30.62 -26.39 -10.47
N SER A 32 -31.12 -25.28 -11.00
CA SER A 32 -30.30 -24.14 -11.43
C SER A 32 -31.06 -22.80 -11.27
N CYS A 33 -31.76 -22.64 -10.15
CA CYS A 33 -32.49 -21.42 -9.80
C CYS A 33 -31.92 -20.69 -8.56
N GLY A 34 -30.62 -20.83 -8.31
CA GLY A 34 -29.90 -20.16 -7.22
C GLY A 34 -29.18 -18.90 -7.68
N ALA A 35 -29.90 -17.78 -7.85
CA ALA A 35 -29.32 -16.43 -8.01
C ALA A 35 -30.38 -15.32 -7.85
N LEU A 36 -30.94 -15.13 -6.64
CA LEU A 36 -31.59 -13.87 -6.25
C LEU A 36 -31.19 -13.35 -4.87
N ALA A 37 -30.14 -13.92 -4.28
CA ALA A 37 -29.28 -13.12 -3.42
C ALA A 37 -28.57 -12.08 -4.31
N LEU A 38 -28.73 -10.81 -3.96
CA LEU A 38 -27.77 -9.75 -4.28
C LEU A 38 -27.22 -9.32 -2.93
N ASP A 39 -25.95 -9.64 -2.68
CA ASP A 39 -25.28 -9.58 -1.37
C ASP A 39 -25.33 -8.17 -0.74
N TYR A 40 -26.19 -8.03 0.25
CA TYR A 40 -26.52 -6.75 0.91
C TYR A 40 -27.00 -6.99 2.36
N ASP A 41 -26.49 -8.06 2.99
CA ASP A 41 -26.60 -8.20 4.44
C ASP A 41 -25.48 -7.38 5.10
N GLU A 42 -25.87 -6.67 6.17
CA GLU A 42 -25.02 -5.93 7.11
C GLU A 42 -24.27 -4.65 6.62
N PRO A 43 -24.03 -3.67 7.54
CA PRO A 43 -23.69 -2.30 7.14
C PRO A 43 -22.20 -2.10 6.78
N LEU A 44 -21.86 -2.37 5.50
CA LEU A 44 -20.53 -2.14 4.92
C LEU A 44 -19.40 -2.87 5.67
N THR A 45 -19.59 -4.17 5.91
CA THR A 45 -18.58 -5.08 6.47
C THR A 45 -18.36 -6.26 5.52
N PRO A 46 -17.32 -6.26 4.66
CA PRO A 46 -17.13 -7.31 3.66
C PRO A 46 -16.46 -8.53 4.30
N ASN A 47 -17.23 -9.60 4.54
CA ASN A 47 -16.66 -10.83 5.11
C ASN A 47 -17.47 -12.11 4.78
N VAL A 48 -17.64 -12.42 3.50
CA VAL A 48 -17.90 -13.79 2.96
C VAL A 48 -17.28 -13.87 1.55
N SER A 49 -16.62 -14.98 1.24
CA SER A 49 -16.03 -15.26 -0.08
C SER A 49 -17.05 -15.60 -1.17
N PRO A 50 -16.83 -15.21 -2.43
CA PRO A 50 -17.57 -15.77 -3.56
C PRO A 50 -17.09 -17.21 -3.85
N ILE A 51 -18.02 -18.17 -3.90
CA ILE A 51 -17.69 -19.58 -4.18
C ILE A 51 -17.18 -19.73 -5.62
N GLU A 52 -15.95 -20.25 -5.75
CA GLU A 52 -15.36 -20.88 -6.94
C GLU A 52 -15.65 -20.23 -8.30
N SER A 53 -14.96 -19.13 -8.59
CA SER A 53 -14.84 -18.62 -9.97
C SER A 53 -13.94 -19.54 -10.83
N TYR A 54 -14.48 -20.68 -11.25
CA TYR A 54 -13.79 -21.63 -12.13
C TYR A 54 -13.26 -20.96 -13.40
N ASN A 55 -12.03 -21.34 -13.77
CA ASN A 55 -11.30 -20.84 -14.94
C ASN A 55 -12.14 -20.93 -16.24
N ALA A 56 -12.69 -19.80 -16.68
CA ALA A 56 -13.45 -19.68 -17.92
C ALA A 56 -12.51 -19.71 -19.15
N LYS A 57 -11.90 -20.87 -19.42
CA LYS A 57 -11.12 -21.13 -20.64
C LYS A 57 -12.03 -21.09 -21.87
N GLN A 58 -12.03 -19.95 -22.58
CA GLN A 58 -12.47 -19.79 -23.97
C GLN A 58 -13.63 -20.72 -24.41
N THR A 59 -14.78 -20.61 -23.75
CA THR A 59 -16.00 -21.22 -24.25
C THR A 59 -16.40 -20.48 -25.52
N TYR A 60 -16.30 -21.12 -26.68
CA TYR A 60 -16.79 -20.56 -27.94
C TYR A 60 -18.28 -20.23 -27.81
N THR A 61 -18.63 -18.95 -27.76
CA THR A 61 -20.00 -18.46 -27.67
C THR A 61 -20.70 -18.61 -29.01
N LEU A 62 -21.16 -19.83 -29.29
CA LEU A 62 -22.25 -20.08 -30.23
C LEU A 62 -23.45 -19.23 -29.78
N GLN A 63 -23.71 -18.13 -30.50
CA GLN A 63 -24.89 -17.32 -30.24
C GLN A 63 -26.14 -18.19 -30.46
N PRO A 64 -27.11 -18.20 -29.52
CA PRO A 64 -28.32 -19.01 -29.67
C PRO A 64 -29.15 -18.44 -30.81
N SER A 65 -29.57 -19.29 -31.75
CA SER A 65 -30.34 -18.83 -32.92
C SER A 65 -31.65 -18.14 -32.49
N PRO A 66 -32.14 -17.11 -33.22
CA PRO A 66 -33.37 -16.39 -32.88
C PRO A 66 -34.58 -17.30 -32.62
N LYS A 67 -34.65 -18.42 -33.35
CA LYS A 67 -35.69 -19.46 -33.21
C LYS A 67 -35.59 -20.19 -31.86
N LEU A 68 -34.38 -20.49 -31.37
CA LEU A 68 -34.16 -21.09 -30.04
C LEU A 68 -34.49 -20.10 -28.91
N VAL A 69 -34.06 -18.84 -29.04
CA VAL A 69 -34.34 -17.77 -28.06
C VAL A 69 -35.84 -17.51 -27.92
N THR A 70 -36.56 -17.49 -29.05
CA THR A 70 -38.02 -17.33 -29.09
C THR A 70 -38.74 -18.53 -28.47
N TYR A 71 -38.30 -19.77 -28.76
CA TYR A 71 -38.85 -20.98 -28.13
C TYR A 71 -38.64 -20.99 -26.61
N GLN A 72 -37.45 -20.63 -26.12
CA GLN A 72 -37.18 -20.53 -24.68
C GLN A 72 -38.03 -19.43 -24.01
N THR A 73 -38.24 -18.30 -24.69
CA THR A 73 -39.14 -17.23 -24.22
C THR A 73 -40.57 -17.73 -24.09
N THR A 74 -41.07 -18.49 -25.07
CA THR A 74 -42.39 -19.14 -25.02
C THR A 74 -42.50 -20.12 -23.86
N LEU A 75 -41.50 -20.99 -23.67
CA LEU A 75 -41.49 -21.99 -22.60
C LEU A 75 -41.67 -21.36 -21.21
N ILE A 76 -40.92 -20.28 -20.91
CA ILE A 76 -40.95 -19.63 -19.59
C ILE A 76 -42.29 -18.91 -19.33
N LEU A 77 -42.89 -18.29 -20.35
CA LEU A 77 -44.22 -17.68 -20.22
C LEU A 77 -45.31 -18.71 -19.89
N ASP A 78 -45.15 -19.94 -20.37
CA ASP A 78 -46.11 -21.02 -20.18
C ASP A 78 -45.88 -21.84 -18.88
N GLU A 79 -44.91 -21.45 -18.04
CA GLU A 79 -44.66 -22.05 -16.73
C GLU A 79 -45.72 -21.69 -15.68
N THR A 80 -45.92 -22.59 -14.71
CA THR A 80 -46.97 -22.48 -13.70
C THR A 80 -46.82 -21.26 -12.79
N SER A 81 -45.60 -20.89 -12.39
CA SER A 81 -45.38 -19.71 -11.53
C SER A 81 -45.60 -18.39 -12.26
N ILE A 82 -45.18 -18.26 -13.53
CA ILE A 82 -45.50 -17.09 -14.36
C ILE A 82 -47.01 -17.01 -14.60
N ARG A 83 -47.66 -18.12 -14.99
CA ARG A 83 -49.11 -18.18 -15.23
C ARG A 83 -49.94 -17.86 -13.97
N ASN A 84 -49.46 -18.25 -12.79
CA ASN A 84 -50.07 -17.89 -11.50
C ASN A 84 -49.94 -16.37 -11.23
N PHE A 85 -48.74 -15.80 -11.40
CA PHE A 85 -48.53 -14.35 -11.25
C PHE A 85 -49.36 -13.55 -12.28
N TYR A 86 -49.40 -13.96 -13.54
CA TYR A 86 -50.29 -13.41 -14.58
C TYR A 86 -51.76 -13.47 -14.13
N GLY A 87 -52.22 -14.63 -13.67
CA GLY A 87 -53.60 -14.83 -13.21
C GLY A 87 -53.99 -13.89 -12.06
N LYS A 88 -53.10 -13.70 -11.08
CA LYS A 88 -53.32 -12.78 -9.96
C LYS A 88 -53.23 -11.29 -10.33
N THR A 89 -52.39 -10.93 -11.30
CA THR A 89 -52.18 -9.52 -11.70
C THR A 89 -53.07 -9.06 -12.86
N LYS A 90 -53.83 -9.99 -13.47
CA LYS A 90 -54.71 -9.76 -14.63
C LYS A 90 -55.66 -8.57 -14.50
N TYR A 91 -56.12 -8.24 -13.29
CA TYR A 91 -57.03 -7.14 -13.05
C TYR A 91 -56.43 -5.75 -13.30
N TRP A 92 -55.09 -5.63 -13.39
CA TRP A 92 -54.42 -4.39 -13.80
C TRP A 92 -54.33 -4.20 -15.31
N PHE A 93 -54.36 -5.29 -16.09
CA PHE A 93 -54.05 -5.25 -17.54
C PHE A 93 -55.07 -4.48 -18.38
N GLU A 94 -56.32 -4.37 -17.92
CA GLU A 94 -57.34 -3.56 -18.59
C GLU A 94 -57.00 -2.05 -18.51
N ASN A 95 -56.46 -1.60 -17.38
CA ASN A 95 -56.04 -0.21 -17.19
C ASN A 95 -54.74 0.08 -17.95
N PHE A 96 -53.79 -0.85 -17.94
CA PHE A 96 -52.56 -0.77 -18.74
C PHE A 96 -52.87 -0.65 -20.24
N SER A 97 -53.83 -1.43 -20.74
CA SER A 97 -54.29 -1.38 -22.14
C SER A 97 -54.96 -0.04 -22.48
N LYS A 98 -55.83 0.49 -21.60
CA LYS A 98 -56.45 1.82 -21.75
C LYS A 98 -55.43 2.95 -21.78
N ASP A 99 -54.41 2.91 -20.94
CA ASP A 99 -53.35 3.93 -20.97
C ASP A 99 -52.45 3.81 -22.21
N ALA A 100 -52.06 2.59 -22.60
CA ALA A 100 -51.26 2.40 -23.80
C ALA A 100 -52.00 2.93 -25.05
N ALA A 101 -53.30 2.64 -25.18
CA ALA A 101 -54.14 3.15 -26.27
C ALA A 101 -54.30 4.69 -26.29
N ARG A 102 -54.03 5.39 -25.18
CA ARG A 102 -54.09 6.86 -25.09
C ARG A 102 -52.87 7.56 -25.71
N VAL A 103 -51.71 6.90 -25.71
CA VAL A 103 -50.43 7.46 -26.20
C VAL A 103 -50.04 6.86 -27.55
N GLY A 104 -50.27 5.56 -27.73
CA GLY A 104 -49.95 4.82 -28.95
C GLY A 104 -49.92 3.32 -28.68
N TYR A 105 -50.55 2.53 -29.55
CA TYR A 105 -50.57 1.07 -29.42
C TYR A 105 -49.15 0.49 -29.42
N LEU A 106 -48.86 -0.46 -28.52
CA LEU A 106 -47.58 -1.20 -28.50
C LEU A 106 -47.25 -1.91 -29.84
N GLN A 107 -48.24 -2.05 -30.71
CA GLN A 107 -48.15 -2.60 -32.06
C GLN A 107 -47.34 -1.71 -33.02
N SER A 108 -47.32 -0.38 -32.82
CA SER A 108 -46.59 0.57 -33.68
C SER A 108 -45.16 0.86 -33.22
N LEU A 109 -44.67 0.16 -32.19
CA LEU A 109 -43.32 0.32 -31.65
C LEU A 109 -42.33 -0.69 -32.23
N SER A 110 -41.08 -0.26 -32.34
CA SER A 110 -39.94 -1.15 -32.65
C SER A 110 -39.76 -2.23 -31.57
N LEU A 111 -39.02 -3.30 -31.89
CA LEU A 111 -38.63 -4.28 -30.87
C LEU A 111 -37.78 -3.63 -29.77
N GLU A 112 -36.92 -2.68 -30.13
CA GLU A 112 -36.09 -1.94 -29.19
C GLU A 112 -36.94 -1.18 -28.15
N GLU A 113 -37.87 -0.34 -28.59
CA GLU A 113 -38.73 0.46 -27.69
C GLU A 113 -39.55 -0.43 -26.76
N VAL A 114 -40.12 -1.52 -27.28
CA VAL A 114 -40.85 -2.53 -26.48
C VAL A 114 -39.97 -3.12 -25.38
N VAL A 115 -38.76 -3.56 -25.72
CA VAL A 115 -37.82 -4.15 -24.75
C VAL A 115 -37.35 -3.09 -23.75
N ARG A 116 -37.11 -1.84 -24.19
CA ARG A 116 -36.72 -0.71 -23.33
C ARG A 116 -37.79 -0.38 -22.29
N ILE A 117 -39.07 -0.30 -22.69
CA ILE A 117 -40.20 -0.01 -21.78
C ILE A 117 -40.43 -1.18 -20.81
N ALA A 118 -40.36 -2.44 -21.27
CA ALA A 118 -40.50 -3.61 -20.40
C ALA A 118 -39.35 -3.71 -19.37
N LEU A 119 -38.11 -3.47 -19.81
CA LEU A 119 -36.90 -3.47 -18.97
C LEU A 119 -36.92 -2.34 -17.94
N TRP A 120 -37.38 -1.14 -18.32
CA TRP A 120 -37.62 -0.02 -17.39
C TRP A 120 -38.56 -0.44 -16.25
N TRP A 121 -39.72 -1.00 -16.57
CA TRP A 121 -40.69 -1.44 -15.56
C TRP A 121 -40.16 -2.63 -14.73
N PHE A 122 -39.40 -3.54 -15.31
CA PHE A 122 -38.72 -4.59 -14.54
C PHE A 122 -37.70 -4.02 -13.56
N LEU A 123 -36.86 -3.06 -13.98
CA LEU A 123 -35.89 -2.42 -13.09
C LEU A 123 -36.58 -1.64 -11.97
N HIS A 124 -37.64 -0.90 -12.26
CA HIS A 124 -38.48 -0.24 -11.24
C HIS A 124 -39.16 -1.24 -10.28
N GLY A 125 -39.56 -2.41 -10.78
CA GLY A 125 -40.07 -3.51 -9.95
C GLY A 125 -38.98 -4.10 -9.06
N ARG A 126 -37.81 -4.41 -9.63
CA ARG A 126 -36.64 -4.98 -8.95
C ARG A 126 -36.10 -4.06 -7.86
N MET A 127 -35.95 -2.76 -8.14
CA MET A 127 -35.47 -1.77 -7.17
C MET A 127 -36.39 -1.66 -5.94
N LYS A 128 -37.71 -1.83 -6.10
CA LYS A 128 -38.67 -1.82 -4.98
C LYS A 128 -38.81 -3.19 -4.28
N LEU A 129 -38.67 -4.30 -5.01
CA LEU A 129 -38.78 -5.66 -4.46
C LEU A 129 -37.55 -6.08 -3.64
N VAL A 130 -36.35 -5.77 -4.13
CA VAL A 130 -35.10 -6.32 -3.58
C VAL A 130 -34.81 -5.90 -2.13
N PRO A 131 -35.06 -4.65 -1.68
CA PRO A 131 -34.95 -4.29 -0.25
C PRO A 131 -35.87 -5.12 0.64
N LEU A 132 -37.12 -5.32 0.21
CA LEU A 132 -38.15 -6.08 0.94
C LEU A 132 -37.84 -7.59 1.05
N LEU A 133 -37.04 -8.14 0.13
CA LEU A 133 -36.60 -9.53 0.17
C LEU A 133 -35.47 -9.79 1.19
N ARG A 134 -34.69 -8.75 1.54
CA ARG A 134 -33.49 -8.85 2.40
C ARG A 134 -33.84 -8.69 3.87
N GLU A 135 -34.33 -7.51 4.24
CA GLU A 135 -34.59 -7.13 5.64
C GLU A 135 -35.89 -7.73 6.21
N GLY A 136 -36.62 -8.51 5.39
CA GLY A 136 -37.85 -9.18 5.75
C GLY A 136 -38.93 -8.20 6.25
N VAL A 137 -39.71 -8.63 7.24
CA VAL A 137 -40.80 -7.82 7.82
C VAL A 137 -40.29 -6.80 8.86
N ALA A 138 -38.97 -6.61 8.98
CA ALA A 138 -38.34 -5.87 10.08
C ALA A 138 -37.82 -4.46 9.70
N PHE A 139 -38.08 -3.98 8.48
CA PHE A 139 -37.65 -2.64 8.03
C PHE A 139 -38.23 -1.54 8.97
N PRO A 140 -37.41 -0.66 9.60
CA PRO A 140 -37.88 0.16 10.73
C PRO A 140 -38.90 1.26 10.44
N PHE A 141 -39.13 1.61 9.16
CA PHE A 141 -40.10 2.63 8.75
C PHE A 141 -41.40 1.99 8.25
N ALA A 142 -42.46 2.19 9.04
CA ALA A 142 -43.87 1.93 8.77
C ALA A 142 -44.26 0.68 7.95
N GLN A 143 -45.00 -0.23 8.58
CA GLN A 143 -45.65 -1.38 7.90
C GLN A 143 -46.56 -1.01 6.72
N ASN A 144 -46.98 0.25 6.59
CA ASN A 144 -47.78 0.74 5.46
C ASN A 144 -46.90 1.13 4.27
N ASP A 145 -45.73 1.74 4.51
CA ASP A 145 -44.81 2.16 3.45
C ASP A 145 -44.22 0.92 2.74
N ASN A 146 -43.88 -0.12 3.51
CA ASN A 146 -43.49 -1.43 2.97
C ASN A 146 -44.60 -2.08 2.10
N LYS A 147 -45.88 -1.90 2.45
CA LYS A 147 -47.01 -2.39 1.63
C LYS A 147 -47.17 -1.58 0.35
N ILE A 148 -46.96 -0.26 0.39
CA ILE A 148 -46.98 0.60 -0.80
C ILE A 148 -45.83 0.24 -1.74
N LEU A 149 -44.61 0.09 -1.20
CA LEU A 149 -43.44 -0.36 -1.96
C LEU A 149 -43.64 -1.75 -2.58
N LEU A 150 -44.19 -2.70 -1.83
CA LEU A 150 -44.49 -4.05 -2.33
C LEU A 150 -45.55 -4.02 -3.44
N ARG A 151 -46.62 -3.25 -3.25
CA ARG A 151 -47.69 -3.08 -4.25
C ARG A 151 -47.16 -2.47 -5.55
N GLN A 152 -46.30 -1.45 -5.44
CA GLN A 152 -45.66 -0.83 -6.60
C GLN A 152 -44.62 -1.77 -7.24
N ALA A 153 -43.93 -2.60 -6.47
CA ALA A 153 -43.06 -3.65 -7.00
C ALA A 153 -43.86 -4.68 -7.82
N HIS A 154 -44.96 -5.20 -7.25
CA HIS A 154 -45.89 -6.11 -7.93
C HIS A 154 -46.43 -5.49 -9.23
N MET A 155 -46.88 -4.23 -9.17
CA MET A 155 -47.48 -3.55 -10.33
C MET A 155 -46.45 -3.29 -11.43
N ASN A 156 -45.23 -2.87 -11.09
CA ASN A 156 -44.17 -2.66 -12.09
C ASN A 156 -43.71 -3.97 -12.75
N LEU A 157 -43.60 -5.06 -11.98
CA LEU A 157 -43.35 -6.40 -12.54
C LEU A 157 -44.52 -6.89 -13.41
N ALA A 158 -45.76 -6.56 -13.06
CA ALA A 158 -46.95 -6.86 -13.86
C ALA A 158 -47.01 -6.06 -15.17
N LYS A 159 -46.59 -4.78 -15.18
CA LYS A 159 -46.43 -3.98 -16.42
C LYS A 159 -45.42 -4.63 -17.36
N CYS A 160 -44.25 -5.04 -16.85
CA CYS A 160 -43.25 -5.77 -17.61
C CYS A 160 -43.83 -7.06 -18.22
N LEU A 161 -44.48 -7.91 -17.41
CA LEU A 161 -45.10 -9.14 -17.90
C LEU A 161 -46.16 -8.88 -18.99
N TRP A 162 -47.01 -7.89 -18.77
CA TRP A 162 -48.06 -7.51 -19.72
C TRP A 162 -47.47 -7.08 -21.06
N ILE A 163 -46.42 -6.24 -21.08
CA ILE A 163 -45.76 -5.83 -22.33
C ILE A 163 -45.13 -7.03 -23.06
N ILE A 164 -44.50 -7.97 -22.33
CA ILE A 164 -43.86 -9.16 -22.92
C ILE A 164 -44.90 -10.12 -23.52
N GLU A 165 -46.04 -10.32 -22.86
CA GLU A 165 -47.16 -11.15 -23.33
C GLU A 165 -47.95 -10.50 -24.47
N GLU A 166 -48.25 -9.20 -24.38
CA GLU A 166 -49.01 -8.50 -25.41
C GLU A 166 -48.22 -8.43 -26.73
N THR A 167 -46.89 -8.33 -26.66
CA THR A 167 -46.01 -8.40 -27.83
C THR A 167 -45.79 -9.82 -28.36
N ARG A 168 -45.99 -10.88 -27.56
CA ARG A 168 -46.14 -12.27 -28.04
C ARG A 168 -47.38 -12.43 -28.91
N ARG A 169 -48.50 -11.77 -28.57
CA ARG A 169 -49.77 -11.88 -29.32
C ARG A 169 -49.72 -11.27 -30.71
N PHE A 170 -48.95 -10.19 -30.90
CA PHE A 170 -48.97 -9.44 -32.15
C PHE A 170 -47.79 -9.72 -33.10
N LYS A 171 -46.63 -10.18 -32.61
CA LYS A 171 -45.47 -10.50 -33.49
C LYS A 171 -45.35 -11.97 -33.91
N ASN A 172 -46.24 -12.85 -33.45
CA ASN A 172 -46.28 -14.29 -33.80
C ASN A 172 -46.77 -14.61 -35.24
N LEU A 173 -46.53 -13.73 -36.22
CA LEU A 173 -46.94 -13.92 -37.63
C LEU A 173 -45.79 -13.85 -38.65
N ASN A 174 -44.70 -13.15 -38.36
CA ASN A 174 -43.62 -12.87 -39.34
C ASN A 174 -42.25 -13.35 -38.83
N VAL A 175 -42.05 -14.67 -38.67
CA VAL A 175 -40.74 -15.30 -38.35
C VAL A 175 -40.34 -16.37 -39.37
N GLU A 176 -41.12 -16.50 -40.46
CA GLU A 176 -40.84 -17.43 -41.57
C GLU A 176 -40.19 -16.75 -42.80
N GLU A 177 -40.21 -15.41 -42.87
CA GLU A 177 -39.69 -14.62 -44.01
C GLU A 177 -38.79 -13.44 -43.57
N THR A 178 -37.57 -13.74 -43.09
CA THR A 178 -36.45 -12.78 -43.04
C THR A 178 -35.18 -13.46 -43.55
N ASN A 179 -34.36 -12.74 -44.32
CA ASN A 179 -33.14 -13.28 -44.95
C ASN A 179 -31.92 -13.15 -44.02
N GLU A 180 -30.98 -14.09 -44.16
CA GLU A 180 -29.84 -14.36 -43.26
C GLU A 180 -28.72 -13.29 -43.25
N THR A 181 -29.02 -12.01 -43.50
CA THR A 181 -28.01 -10.94 -43.67
C THR A 181 -28.08 -9.76 -42.70
N ASP A 182 -29.16 -9.57 -41.94
CA ASP A 182 -29.32 -8.46 -40.96
C ASP A 182 -29.41 -8.94 -39.48
N GLU A 183 -29.13 -10.21 -39.20
CA GLU A 183 -29.59 -10.91 -37.97
C GLU A 183 -28.98 -10.43 -36.63
N LEU A 184 -27.81 -9.78 -36.64
CA LEU A 184 -27.00 -9.55 -35.44
C LEU A 184 -27.67 -8.65 -34.36
N PRO A 185 -28.11 -7.41 -34.64
CA PRO A 185 -28.71 -6.54 -33.61
C PRO A 185 -30.06 -7.03 -33.10
N GLU A 186 -30.88 -7.67 -33.96
CA GLU A 186 -32.16 -8.25 -33.50
C GLU A 186 -31.92 -9.46 -32.57
N THR A 187 -30.86 -10.24 -32.81
CA THR A 187 -30.46 -11.33 -31.92
C THR A 187 -30.04 -10.84 -30.53
N GLU A 188 -29.39 -9.67 -30.39
CA GLU A 188 -29.12 -9.07 -29.08
C GLU A 188 -30.43 -8.67 -28.37
N LEU A 189 -31.35 -7.99 -29.06
CA LEU A 189 -32.64 -7.55 -28.49
C LEU A 189 -33.52 -8.74 -28.06
N LEU A 190 -33.56 -9.82 -28.84
CA LEU A 190 -34.25 -11.05 -28.47
C LEU A 190 -33.58 -11.73 -27.26
N SER A 191 -32.25 -11.75 -27.21
CA SER A 191 -31.49 -12.29 -26.06
C SER A 191 -31.73 -11.48 -24.79
N LEU A 192 -31.84 -10.14 -24.91
CA LEU A 192 -32.19 -9.25 -23.81
C LEU A 192 -33.64 -9.45 -23.33
N ARG A 193 -34.60 -9.67 -24.25
CA ARG A 193 -35.99 -10.04 -23.92
C ARG A 193 -36.06 -11.35 -23.13
N LEU A 194 -35.25 -12.35 -23.53
CA LEU A 194 -35.16 -13.63 -22.80
C LEU A 194 -34.52 -13.44 -21.41
N ALA A 195 -33.41 -12.69 -21.30
CA ALA A 195 -32.75 -12.41 -20.03
C ALA A 195 -33.66 -11.63 -19.06
N LEU A 196 -34.44 -10.69 -19.57
CA LEU A 196 -35.48 -9.94 -18.85
C LEU A 196 -36.56 -10.88 -18.30
N LEU A 197 -37.06 -11.81 -19.12
CA LEU A 197 -38.08 -12.78 -18.72
C LEU A 197 -37.54 -13.79 -17.69
N ILE A 198 -36.28 -14.24 -17.82
CA ILE A 198 -35.61 -15.06 -16.80
C ILE A 198 -35.52 -14.29 -15.47
N GLY A 199 -35.14 -13.01 -15.51
CA GLY A 199 -35.13 -12.14 -14.32
C GLY A 199 -36.50 -12.01 -13.66
N LEU A 200 -37.56 -11.88 -14.47
CA LEU A 200 -38.96 -11.84 -14.01
C LEU A 200 -39.40 -13.17 -13.38
N ARG A 201 -39.10 -14.31 -14.01
CA ARG A 201 -39.33 -15.66 -13.46
C ARG A 201 -38.67 -15.80 -12.09
N CYS A 202 -37.39 -15.44 -11.97
CA CYS A 202 -36.69 -15.50 -10.70
C CYS A 202 -37.38 -14.62 -9.66
N ALA A 203 -37.75 -13.37 -9.98
CA ALA A 203 -38.44 -12.47 -9.05
C ALA A 203 -39.79 -13.04 -8.58
N VAL A 204 -40.55 -13.66 -9.48
CA VAL A 204 -41.80 -14.37 -9.19
C VAL A 204 -41.56 -15.54 -8.22
N LEU A 205 -40.51 -16.35 -8.43
CA LEU A 205 -40.15 -17.45 -7.53
C LEU A 205 -39.66 -16.96 -6.15
N ALA A 206 -38.91 -15.85 -6.09
CA ALA A 206 -38.50 -15.24 -4.82
C ALA A 206 -39.69 -14.70 -4.03
N MET A 207 -40.65 -14.03 -4.69
CA MET A 207 -41.90 -13.60 -4.06
C MET A 207 -42.73 -14.77 -3.51
N GLN A 208 -42.73 -15.92 -4.18
CA GLN A 208 -43.36 -17.15 -3.68
C GLN A 208 -42.62 -17.69 -2.45
N LYS A 209 -41.28 -17.82 -2.52
CA LYS A 209 -40.44 -18.35 -1.43
C LYS A 209 -40.51 -17.49 -0.15
N HIS A 210 -40.55 -16.17 -0.29
CA HIS A 210 -40.59 -15.23 0.85
C HIS A 210 -42.01 -14.85 1.28
N GLY A 211 -43.06 -15.48 0.72
CA GLY A 211 -44.46 -15.25 1.10
C GLY A 211 -45.08 -13.92 0.64
N ILE A 212 -44.29 -13.02 0.05
CA ILE A 212 -44.71 -11.68 -0.40
C ILE A 212 -45.34 -11.68 -1.82
N PHE A 213 -46.04 -12.76 -2.18
CA PHE A 213 -46.71 -12.92 -3.47
C PHE A 213 -48.00 -12.07 -3.55
N PRO A 214 -48.42 -11.57 -4.73
CA PRO A 214 -49.65 -10.77 -4.83
C PRO A 214 -50.88 -11.45 -4.22
N GLU A 215 -51.72 -10.65 -3.56
CA GLU A 215 -53.08 -11.03 -3.19
C GLU A 215 -54.05 -10.77 -4.34
N SER A 216 -55.14 -11.53 -4.40
CA SER A 216 -56.19 -11.38 -5.42
C SER A 216 -57.23 -10.31 -5.05
N SER A 217 -56.87 -9.34 -4.19
CA SER A 217 -57.78 -8.37 -3.58
C SER A 217 -57.85 -7.06 -4.39
N LEU A 218 -59.07 -6.65 -4.75
CA LEU A 218 -59.36 -5.43 -5.53
C LEU A 218 -59.16 -4.16 -4.69
N THR A 219 -57.90 -3.78 -4.47
CA THR A 219 -57.53 -2.49 -3.88
C THR A 219 -57.59 -1.39 -4.95
N PRO A 220 -58.19 -0.21 -4.69
CA PRO A 220 -58.26 0.88 -5.67
C PRO A 220 -56.86 1.40 -6.02
N ILE A 221 -56.64 1.70 -7.30
CA ILE A 221 -55.34 2.08 -7.88
C ILE A 221 -55.34 3.58 -8.10
N ASP A 222 -54.31 4.27 -7.62
CA ASP A 222 -54.09 5.68 -7.95
C ASP A 222 -53.73 5.79 -9.44
N LEU A 223 -54.36 6.73 -10.18
CA LEU A 223 -54.32 6.71 -11.64
C LEU A 223 -52.89 6.78 -12.20
N ASP A 224 -52.00 7.53 -11.55
CA ASP A 224 -50.61 7.68 -11.96
C ASP A 224 -49.79 6.38 -11.84
N ASP A 225 -50.11 5.53 -10.87
CA ASP A 225 -49.47 4.21 -10.72
C ASP A 225 -49.87 3.26 -11.88
N SER A 226 -51.00 3.51 -12.57
CA SER A 226 -51.46 2.67 -13.69
C SER A 226 -50.75 2.93 -15.03
N LEU A 227 -49.97 4.00 -15.15
CA LEU A 227 -49.37 4.46 -16.41
C LEU A 227 -48.31 3.50 -16.98
N ILE A 228 -48.34 3.26 -18.29
CA ILE A 228 -47.36 2.45 -19.03
C ILE A 228 -46.25 3.33 -19.61
N TYR A 229 -46.60 4.49 -20.15
CA TYR A 229 -45.64 5.48 -20.62
C TYR A 229 -45.42 6.54 -19.53
N VAL A 230 -44.16 6.88 -19.23
CA VAL A 230 -43.83 7.95 -18.28
C VAL A 230 -44.18 9.30 -18.91
N PRO A 231 -45.07 10.11 -18.30
CA PRO A 231 -45.42 11.43 -18.83
C PRO A 231 -44.27 12.40 -18.59
N TYR A 232 -43.81 13.07 -19.65
CA TYR A 232 -42.76 14.09 -19.58
C TYR A 232 -43.35 15.50 -19.71
N GLN A 233 -43.00 16.40 -18.79
CA GLN A 233 -43.36 17.81 -18.89
C GLN A 233 -42.51 18.47 -20.00
N HIS A 234 -43.19 19.01 -21.02
CA HIS A 234 -42.57 19.33 -22.30
C HIS A 234 -41.38 20.29 -22.20
N MET A 235 -41.42 21.32 -21.34
CA MET A 235 -40.38 22.36 -21.33
C MET A 235 -39.05 21.85 -20.80
N VAL A 236 -39.00 21.29 -19.59
CA VAL A 236 -37.73 20.75 -19.04
C VAL A 236 -37.24 19.53 -19.83
N TYR A 237 -38.13 18.63 -20.25
CA TYR A 237 -37.75 17.48 -21.07
C TYR A 237 -37.13 17.89 -22.41
N LEU A 238 -37.74 18.80 -23.16
CA LEU A 238 -37.18 19.25 -24.45
C LEU A 238 -35.88 20.02 -24.27
N THR A 239 -35.74 20.80 -23.18
CA THR A 239 -34.50 21.53 -22.86
C THR A 239 -33.35 20.57 -22.56
N ILE A 240 -33.56 19.59 -21.68
CA ILE A 240 -32.56 18.56 -21.36
C ILE A 240 -32.21 17.77 -22.62
N ARG A 241 -33.21 17.31 -23.38
CA ARG A 241 -32.99 16.58 -24.64
C ARG A 241 -32.20 17.40 -25.66
N HIS A 242 -32.48 18.69 -25.82
CA HIS A 242 -31.76 19.54 -26.77
C HIS A 242 -30.28 19.71 -26.42
N HIS A 243 -29.96 19.91 -25.14
CA HIS A 243 -28.56 20.06 -24.69
C HIS A 243 -27.79 18.74 -24.60
N LEU A 244 -28.47 17.61 -24.44
CA LEU A 244 -27.84 16.28 -24.40
C LEU A 244 -27.77 15.58 -25.77
N ALA A 245 -28.61 15.94 -26.75
CA ALA A 245 -28.56 15.40 -28.11
C ALA A 245 -27.14 15.37 -28.74
N PRO A 246 -26.31 16.44 -28.70
CA PRO A 246 -24.94 16.39 -29.23
C PRO A 246 -23.95 15.60 -28.35
N LEU A 247 -24.38 15.08 -27.20
CA LEU A 247 -23.61 14.25 -26.26
C LEU A 247 -24.10 12.80 -26.22
N GLN A 248 -25.10 12.43 -27.04
CA GLN A 248 -25.53 11.04 -27.18
C GLN A 248 -24.52 10.30 -28.05
N THR A 249 -23.66 9.48 -27.44
CA THR A 249 -22.82 8.53 -28.16
C THR A 249 -23.68 7.43 -28.79
N GLU A 250 -23.50 7.19 -30.08
CA GLU A 250 -24.28 6.20 -30.86
C GLU A 250 -24.08 4.77 -30.33
N ASP A 251 -23.00 4.51 -29.60
CA ASP A 251 -22.65 3.23 -28.97
C ASP A 251 -23.48 2.82 -27.73
N LEU A 252 -24.43 3.65 -27.27
CA LEU A 252 -25.21 3.43 -26.04
C LEU A 252 -26.41 2.48 -26.22
N SER A 253 -26.13 1.20 -26.51
CA SER A 253 -27.16 0.14 -26.58
C SER A 253 -27.91 -0.03 -25.24
N ILE A 254 -29.16 -0.55 -25.30
CA ILE A 254 -29.98 -0.77 -24.09
C ILE A 254 -29.21 -1.56 -23.03
N SER A 255 -28.47 -2.59 -23.44
CA SER A 255 -27.68 -3.47 -22.58
C SER A 255 -26.65 -2.73 -21.72
N LYS A 256 -26.12 -1.60 -22.21
CA LYS A 256 -25.19 -0.71 -21.48
C LYS A 256 -25.92 0.30 -20.58
N VAL A 257 -27.08 0.78 -21.00
CA VAL A 257 -27.88 1.80 -20.26
C VAL A 257 -28.66 1.18 -19.10
N PHE A 258 -29.23 -0.01 -19.30
CA PHE A 258 -30.09 -0.73 -18.34
C PHE A 258 -29.58 -2.16 -18.05
N PRO A 259 -28.32 -2.34 -17.59
CA PRO A 259 -27.74 -3.65 -17.32
C PRO A 259 -28.53 -4.47 -16.30
N LEU A 260 -28.80 -5.73 -16.66
CA LEU A 260 -29.45 -6.69 -15.77
C LEU A 260 -28.48 -7.31 -14.74
N LYS A 261 -27.22 -7.49 -15.12
CA LYS A 261 -26.15 -8.15 -14.36
C LYS A 261 -24.77 -7.71 -14.89
N ASP A 262 -23.70 -8.15 -14.24
CA ASP A 262 -22.33 -8.02 -14.75
C ASP A 262 -22.17 -8.66 -16.14
N THR A 263 -21.38 -8.03 -17.00
CA THR A 263 -21.11 -8.44 -18.38
C THR A 263 -19.63 -8.83 -18.56
N ALA A 264 -19.24 -9.23 -19.78
CA ALA A 264 -17.83 -9.45 -20.12
C ALA A 264 -16.99 -8.16 -20.04
N GLU A 265 -17.60 -7.00 -20.31
CA GLU A 265 -16.92 -5.70 -20.41
C GLU A 265 -17.06 -4.84 -19.15
N THR A 266 -18.13 -5.04 -18.37
CA THR A 266 -18.51 -4.16 -17.25
C THR A 266 -18.97 -4.92 -16.01
N PHE A 267 -18.57 -4.41 -14.84
CA PHE A 267 -19.23 -4.69 -13.56
C PHE A 267 -20.41 -3.74 -13.37
N HIS A 268 -21.47 -4.23 -12.75
CA HIS A 268 -22.69 -3.50 -12.38
C HIS A 268 -22.86 -3.50 -10.87
N TYR A 269 -22.90 -2.32 -10.26
CA TYR A 269 -23.03 -2.14 -8.80
C TYR A 269 -24.50 -1.90 -8.38
N GLY A 270 -25.31 -1.33 -9.27
CA GLY A 270 -26.73 -1.08 -9.03
C GLY A 270 -27.37 -0.20 -10.09
N GLY A 271 -28.70 -0.24 -10.15
CA GLY A 271 -29.51 0.79 -10.79
C GLY A 271 -30.17 1.65 -9.71
N ILE A 272 -30.22 2.96 -9.92
CA ILE A 272 -30.75 3.95 -8.99
C ILE A 272 -31.84 4.75 -9.71
N HIS A 273 -32.97 5.00 -9.05
CA HIS A 273 -33.98 5.91 -9.58
C HIS A 273 -33.60 7.37 -9.32
N VAL A 274 -33.60 8.20 -10.38
CA VAL A 274 -33.24 9.61 -10.30
C VAL A 274 -34.24 10.50 -11.03
N ASN A 275 -34.35 11.75 -10.58
CA ASN A 275 -35.08 12.81 -11.29
C ASN A 275 -34.07 13.81 -11.86
N LEU A 276 -34.18 14.15 -13.14
CA LEU A 276 -33.43 15.23 -13.75
C LEU A 276 -34.23 16.54 -13.64
N GLU A 277 -33.60 17.60 -13.13
CA GLU A 277 -34.16 18.94 -12.92
C GLU A 277 -33.21 20.02 -13.50
N LEU A 278 -33.75 21.16 -13.94
CA LEU A 278 -32.94 22.33 -14.31
C LEU A 278 -32.56 23.15 -13.06
N PRO A 279 -31.35 23.75 -12.99
CA PRO A 279 -30.87 24.42 -11.78
C PRO A 279 -31.42 25.84 -11.54
N SER A 280 -32.31 26.35 -12.40
CA SER A 280 -32.76 27.76 -12.39
C SER A 280 -34.27 27.97 -12.57
N THR A 281 -35.07 26.91 -12.70
CA THR A 281 -36.53 27.03 -12.88
C THR A 281 -37.24 27.18 -11.53
N SER A 282 -38.14 28.16 -11.41
CA SER A 282 -39.02 28.32 -10.25
C SER A 282 -40.09 27.23 -10.12
N VAL A 283 -40.22 26.39 -11.15
CA VAL A 283 -40.98 25.15 -11.15
C VAL A 283 -39.99 23.98 -11.11
N HIS A 284 -40.11 23.11 -10.12
CA HIS A 284 -39.39 21.83 -10.05
C HIS A 284 -40.04 20.80 -10.97
N GLU A 285 -40.04 21.05 -12.29
CA GLU A 285 -40.39 20.03 -13.28
C GLU A 285 -39.33 18.92 -13.27
N LYS A 286 -39.77 17.65 -13.32
CA LYS A 286 -38.90 16.48 -13.13
C LYS A 286 -39.00 15.53 -14.31
N VAL A 287 -37.86 15.07 -14.80
CA VAL A 287 -37.79 13.99 -15.80
C VAL A 287 -37.25 12.73 -15.12
N PRO A 288 -38.07 11.67 -14.93
CA PRO A 288 -37.60 10.42 -14.37
C PRO A 288 -36.59 9.71 -15.27
N ALA A 289 -35.50 9.22 -14.68
CA ALA A 289 -34.47 8.41 -15.32
C ALA A 289 -33.95 7.33 -14.35
N ILE A 290 -33.26 6.33 -14.89
CA ILE A 290 -32.47 5.38 -14.11
C ILE A 290 -30.99 5.71 -14.33
N MET A 291 -30.23 5.77 -13.24
CA MET A 291 -28.77 5.83 -13.24
C MET A 291 -28.22 4.44 -12.91
N SER A 292 -27.57 3.80 -13.88
CA SER A 292 -26.86 2.53 -13.69
C SER A 292 -25.39 2.79 -13.36
N VAL A 293 -24.96 2.34 -12.18
CA VAL A 293 -23.57 2.44 -11.71
C VAL A 293 -22.80 1.23 -12.19
N VAL A 294 -21.78 1.48 -13.02
CA VAL A 294 -20.97 0.44 -13.68
C VAL A 294 -19.49 0.78 -13.61
N ARG A 295 -18.61 -0.20 -13.86
CA ARG A 295 -17.18 0.03 -14.13
C ARG A 295 -16.70 -0.89 -15.24
N SER A 296 -16.00 -0.36 -16.24
CA SER A 296 -15.34 -1.20 -17.27
C SER A 296 -14.25 -2.06 -16.62
N ARG A 297 -14.08 -3.31 -17.09
CA ARG A 297 -13.02 -4.21 -16.63
C ARG A 297 -11.60 -3.74 -16.97
N ASP A 298 -11.48 -2.73 -17.85
CA ASP A 298 -10.21 -2.08 -18.19
C ASP A 298 -9.95 -0.82 -17.34
N GLN A 299 -10.98 -0.33 -16.64
CA GLN A 299 -10.93 0.91 -15.87
C GLN A 299 -10.95 0.67 -14.35
N ARG A 300 -10.35 1.62 -13.61
CA ARG A 300 -10.31 1.62 -12.13
C ARG A 300 -11.38 2.48 -11.47
N THR A 301 -12.16 3.23 -12.25
CA THR A 301 -13.14 4.20 -11.76
C THR A 301 -14.53 3.85 -12.27
N ILE A 302 -15.55 3.92 -11.42
CA ILE A 302 -16.95 3.85 -11.83
C ILE A 302 -17.29 4.89 -12.89
N SER A 303 -18.27 4.53 -13.71
CA SER A 303 -19.05 5.43 -14.55
C SER A 303 -20.53 5.25 -14.23
N ALA A 304 -21.31 6.32 -14.35
CA ALA A 304 -22.74 6.30 -14.13
C ALA A 304 -23.47 6.60 -15.43
N VAL A 305 -24.08 5.56 -16.02
CA VAL A 305 -24.86 5.67 -17.26
C VAL A 305 -26.29 6.04 -16.90
N CYS A 306 -26.80 7.13 -17.43
CA CYS A 306 -28.17 7.58 -17.20
C CYS A 306 -29.02 7.37 -18.45
N GLY A 307 -30.26 6.92 -18.27
CA GLY A 307 -31.23 6.77 -19.35
C GLY A 307 -32.67 6.92 -18.88
N ASN A 308 -33.53 7.49 -19.73
CA ASN A 308 -34.97 7.56 -19.52
C ASN A 308 -35.72 6.44 -20.29
N GLN A 309 -37.01 6.25 -19.98
CA GLN A 309 -37.82 5.16 -20.55
C GLN A 309 -37.88 5.19 -22.09
N ASP A 310 -38.02 6.36 -22.70
CA ASP A 310 -38.17 6.49 -24.16
C ASP A 310 -36.84 6.54 -24.94
N GLY A 311 -35.70 6.43 -24.24
CA GLY A 311 -34.36 6.43 -24.81
C GLY A 311 -33.86 7.77 -25.37
N LYS A 312 -34.69 8.82 -25.39
CA LYS A 312 -34.34 10.11 -26.01
C LYS A 312 -33.51 11.02 -25.10
N ILE A 313 -33.26 10.60 -23.85
CA ILE A 313 -32.28 11.19 -22.94
C ILE A 313 -31.36 10.06 -22.45
N SER A 314 -30.11 10.11 -22.89
CA SER A 314 -29.03 9.22 -22.45
C SER A 314 -27.72 9.98 -22.33
N PHE A 315 -26.91 9.66 -21.30
CA PHE A 315 -25.56 10.22 -21.10
C PHE A 315 -24.75 9.35 -20.13
N VAL A 316 -23.43 9.54 -20.10
CA VAL A 316 -22.51 8.86 -19.17
C VAL A 316 -21.76 9.89 -18.34
N ILE A 317 -21.65 9.68 -17.02
CA ILE A 317 -20.72 10.38 -16.14
C ILE A 317 -19.51 9.48 -15.92
N GLU A 318 -18.31 9.92 -16.26
CA GLU A 318 -17.10 9.08 -16.20
C GLU A 318 -15.85 9.86 -15.75
N ALA A 319 -14.69 9.21 -15.71
CA ALA A 319 -13.43 9.88 -15.35
C ALA A 319 -12.91 10.83 -16.44
N ALA A 320 -13.16 10.53 -17.73
CA ALA A 320 -12.52 11.19 -18.86
C ALA A 320 -13.44 11.40 -20.10
N GLY A 321 -14.67 11.86 -19.92
CA GLY A 321 -15.64 12.10 -21.00
C GLY A 321 -15.93 13.58 -21.32
N ASP A 322 -17.12 13.83 -21.86
CA ASP A 322 -17.78 15.16 -21.98
C ASP A 322 -18.58 15.58 -20.74
N CYS A 323 -18.87 14.60 -19.88
CA CYS A 323 -19.48 14.74 -18.57
C CYS A 323 -18.61 13.97 -17.57
N ARG A 324 -17.95 14.68 -16.65
CA ARG A 324 -16.91 14.10 -15.79
C ARG A 324 -17.29 14.18 -14.32
N TRP A 325 -16.85 13.18 -13.54
CA TRP A 325 -16.96 13.23 -12.07
C TRP A 325 -16.28 14.46 -11.43
N ARG A 326 -15.27 15.04 -12.09
CA ARG A 326 -14.60 16.28 -11.65
C ARG A 326 -15.46 17.54 -11.83
N ASP A 327 -16.41 17.50 -12.75
CA ASP A 327 -17.29 18.62 -13.10
C ASP A 327 -18.66 18.52 -12.39
N ALA A 328 -18.75 17.64 -11.38
CA ALA A 328 -19.94 17.32 -10.61
C ALA A 328 -19.82 17.73 -9.13
N SER A 329 -20.88 18.31 -8.57
CA SER A 329 -20.93 18.89 -7.23
C SER A 329 -22.01 18.24 -6.36
N TRP A 330 -21.60 17.64 -5.24
CA TRP A 330 -22.44 16.85 -4.34
C TRP A 330 -23.18 17.74 -3.32
N LYS A 331 -24.47 18.01 -3.53
CA LYS A 331 -25.33 18.80 -2.64
C LYS A 331 -26.03 17.88 -1.63
N THR A 332 -25.33 17.51 -0.57
CA THR A 332 -25.82 16.60 0.48
C THR A 332 -27.12 17.05 1.14
N THR A 333 -27.36 18.36 1.26
CA THR A 333 -28.57 18.93 1.87
C THR A 333 -29.85 18.73 1.04
N THR A 334 -29.73 18.55 -0.28
CA THR A 334 -30.87 18.37 -1.20
C THR A 334 -30.84 17.03 -1.93
N THR A 335 -29.97 16.11 -1.48
CA THR A 335 -29.70 14.79 -2.12
C THR A 335 -29.54 14.92 -3.64
N THR A 336 -28.80 15.94 -4.09
CA THR A 336 -28.67 16.32 -5.50
C THR A 336 -27.20 16.31 -5.94
N LEU A 337 -26.94 15.86 -7.17
CA LEU A 337 -25.68 16.05 -7.87
C LEU A 337 -25.88 17.13 -8.94
N GLU A 338 -25.26 18.31 -8.82
CA GLU A 338 -25.21 19.29 -9.92
C GLU A 338 -24.06 18.92 -10.85
N ILE A 339 -24.32 18.79 -12.14
CA ILE A 339 -23.32 18.46 -13.16
C ILE A 339 -23.20 19.62 -14.13
N THR A 340 -21.96 20.03 -14.42
CA THR A 340 -21.65 20.94 -15.54
C THR A 340 -21.06 20.13 -16.70
N PHE A 341 -21.69 20.19 -17.86
CA PHE A 341 -21.20 19.56 -19.09
C PHE A 341 -20.17 20.48 -19.78
N LYS A 342 -19.30 19.93 -20.64
CA LYS A 342 -18.34 20.75 -21.44
C LYS A 342 -18.99 21.87 -22.26
N THR A 343 -20.27 21.72 -22.62
CA THR A 343 -21.08 22.72 -23.33
C THR A 343 -21.47 23.93 -22.47
N GLY A 344 -21.14 23.94 -21.17
CA GLY A 344 -21.58 24.93 -20.20
C GLY A 344 -23.01 24.71 -19.69
N PHE A 345 -23.75 23.75 -20.26
CA PHE A 345 -25.05 23.32 -19.74
C PHE A 345 -24.91 22.74 -18.33
N ARG A 346 -25.92 22.97 -17.49
CA ARG A 346 -25.97 22.45 -16.12
C ARG A 346 -27.29 21.77 -15.83
N MET A 347 -27.21 20.67 -15.08
CA MET A 347 -28.36 19.85 -14.70
C MET A 347 -28.22 19.40 -13.24
N ASN A 348 -29.33 19.39 -12.51
CA ASN A 348 -29.43 18.75 -11.20
C ASN A 348 -29.95 17.32 -11.39
N ILE A 349 -29.27 16.34 -10.81
CA ILE A 349 -29.77 14.96 -10.66
C ILE A 349 -30.17 14.78 -9.19
N GLN A 350 -31.46 14.58 -8.92
CA GLN A 350 -32.01 14.38 -7.59
C GLN A 350 -32.21 12.88 -7.31
N PHE A 351 -31.81 12.47 -6.11
CA PHE A 351 -31.76 11.08 -5.64
C PHE A 351 -32.63 10.87 -4.40
N GLY A 352 -33.01 9.61 -4.14
CA GLY A 352 -33.41 9.18 -2.80
C GLY A 352 -32.27 9.36 -1.79
N ALA A 353 -32.60 9.63 -0.53
CA ALA A 353 -31.59 9.96 0.49
C ALA A 353 -30.63 8.80 0.81
N TRP A 354 -31.12 7.56 0.71
CA TRP A 354 -30.28 6.36 0.83
C TRP A 354 -29.42 6.18 -0.41
N ASP A 355 -29.99 6.27 -1.62
CA ASP A 355 -29.28 6.10 -2.88
C ASP A 355 -28.15 7.12 -3.07
N PHE A 356 -28.40 8.38 -2.70
CA PHE A 356 -27.39 9.44 -2.71
C PHE A 356 -26.19 9.07 -1.83
N LYS A 357 -26.45 8.55 -0.63
CA LYS A 357 -25.43 8.13 0.33
C LYS A 357 -24.65 6.90 -0.18
N VAL A 358 -25.32 5.95 -0.82
CA VAL A 358 -24.70 4.76 -1.43
C VAL A 358 -23.80 5.16 -2.60
N LEU A 359 -24.33 5.91 -3.59
CA LEU A 359 -23.56 6.36 -4.75
C LEU A 359 -22.35 7.20 -4.34
N LYS A 360 -22.55 8.18 -3.45
CA LYS A 360 -21.44 9.00 -2.93
C LYS A 360 -20.43 8.14 -2.17
N GLY A 361 -20.89 7.14 -1.41
CA GLY A 361 -20.03 6.20 -0.69
C GLY A 361 -19.17 5.31 -1.60
N ILE A 362 -19.70 4.87 -2.75
CA ILE A 362 -18.93 4.13 -3.77
C ILE A 362 -17.88 5.07 -4.40
N TYR A 363 -18.30 6.27 -4.83
CA TYR A 363 -17.41 7.26 -5.45
C TYR A 363 -16.28 7.72 -4.52
N ASP A 364 -16.59 8.04 -3.26
CA ASP A 364 -15.59 8.38 -2.25
C ASP A 364 -14.66 7.19 -1.99
N HIS A 365 -15.17 5.96 -1.86
CA HIS A 365 -14.33 4.79 -1.56
C HIS A 365 -13.35 4.45 -2.70
N GLU A 366 -13.77 4.49 -3.97
CA GLU A 366 -12.84 4.28 -5.09
C GLU A 366 -11.82 5.42 -5.22
N ARG A 367 -12.24 6.69 -5.02
CA ARG A 367 -11.31 7.83 -5.03
C ARG A 367 -10.30 7.70 -3.89
N ASP A 368 -10.75 7.55 -2.65
CA ASP A 368 -9.87 7.50 -1.48
C ASP A 368 -8.91 6.29 -1.55
N ALA A 369 -9.34 5.17 -2.14
CA ALA A 369 -8.46 4.05 -2.44
C ALA A 369 -7.40 4.42 -3.48
N LEU A 370 -7.77 5.01 -4.62
CA LEU A 370 -6.82 5.41 -5.66
C LEU A 370 -5.86 6.51 -5.20
N ASP A 371 -6.35 7.53 -4.49
CA ASP A 371 -5.54 8.58 -3.88
C ASP A 371 -4.53 7.98 -2.87
N SER A 372 -4.92 6.94 -2.11
CA SER A 372 -3.99 6.22 -1.23
C SER A 372 -2.94 5.38 -1.97
N PHE A 373 -3.17 5.01 -3.23
CA PHE A 373 -2.20 4.28 -4.06
C PHE A 373 -1.23 5.21 -4.80
N GLU A 374 -1.46 6.52 -4.82
CA GLU A 374 -0.54 7.52 -5.37
C GLU A 374 0.48 8.01 -4.33
N VAL A 375 1.43 8.85 -4.78
CA VAL A 375 2.51 9.42 -3.94
C VAL A 375 1.93 10.47 -2.98
N SER A 376 2.11 10.28 -1.66
CA SER A 376 1.70 11.27 -0.67
C SER A 376 2.75 12.36 -0.42
N ASN A 377 2.37 13.41 0.33
CA ASN A 377 3.31 14.44 0.76
C ASN A 377 4.50 13.84 1.53
N ASN A 378 5.71 14.33 1.26
CA ASN A 378 6.99 13.84 1.79
C ASN A 378 7.37 12.40 1.38
N GLU A 379 6.74 11.83 0.34
CA GLU A 379 7.09 10.53 -0.21
C GLU A 379 7.78 10.63 -1.58
N THR A 380 8.51 9.58 -1.93
CA THR A 380 9.05 9.33 -3.27
C THR A 380 8.77 7.88 -3.67
N LEU A 381 8.16 7.64 -4.83
CA LEU A 381 8.05 6.28 -5.39
C LEU A 381 9.47 5.78 -5.72
N VAL A 382 9.87 4.65 -5.14
CA VAL A 382 11.20 4.06 -5.36
C VAL A 382 11.15 2.75 -6.15
N PHE A 383 10.04 2.00 -6.08
CA PHE A 383 9.87 0.75 -6.81
C PHE A 383 8.40 0.49 -7.16
N GLU A 384 8.13 -0.02 -8.36
CA GLU A 384 6.79 -0.40 -8.84
C GLU A 384 6.89 -1.65 -9.73
N THR A 385 6.00 -2.64 -9.52
CA THR A 385 5.89 -3.82 -10.41
C THR A 385 4.48 -4.47 -10.34
N SER A 386 4.24 -5.48 -11.19
CA SER A 386 3.12 -6.41 -11.10
C SER A 386 3.53 -7.71 -10.40
N VAL A 387 2.74 -8.08 -9.39
CA VAL A 387 2.89 -9.29 -8.59
C VAL A 387 1.92 -10.33 -9.14
N GLU A 388 2.41 -11.52 -9.49
CA GLU A 388 1.58 -12.61 -10.02
C GLU A 388 0.46 -12.97 -9.05
N HIS A 389 0.77 -13.06 -7.75
CA HIS A 389 -0.15 -13.40 -6.67
C HIS A 389 0.19 -12.63 -5.40
N ALA A 390 -0.79 -11.96 -4.79
CA ALA A 390 -0.68 -11.36 -3.47
C ALA A 390 -1.72 -11.98 -2.53
N GLN A 391 -1.29 -12.45 -1.36
CA GLN A 391 -2.17 -12.96 -0.31
C GLN A 391 -1.93 -12.21 0.99
N TYR A 392 -3.02 -11.93 1.71
CA TYR A 392 -3.04 -11.08 2.88
C TYR A 392 -3.56 -11.85 4.12
N GLY A 393 -2.69 -11.99 5.12
CA GLY A 393 -2.94 -12.67 6.39
C GLY A 393 -3.19 -11.69 7.54
N VAL A 394 -4.10 -12.04 8.44
CA VAL A 394 -4.51 -11.20 9.57
C VAL A 394 -4.29 -11.94 10.88
N LYS A 395 -3.39 -11.44 11.73
CA LYS A 395 -3.13 -12.02 13.06
C LYS A 395 -4.27 -11.74 14.05
N GLN A 396 -4.99 -10.62 13.89
CA GLN A 396 -6.15 -10.27 14.72
C GLN A 396 -7.29 -9.67 13.90
N ILE A 397 -8.43 -10.39 13.86
CA ILE A 397 -9.66 -9.95 13.20
C ILE A 397 -10.39 -8.94 14.10
N ARG A 398 -10.03 -7.66 13.97
CA ARG A 398 -10.78 -6.50 14.48
C ARG A 398 -10.77 -5.40 13.44
N GLY A 399 -11.95 -5.01 12.97
CA GLY A 399 -12.12 -4.01 11.90
C GLY A 399 -12.78 -4.59 10.65
N THR A 400 -13.51 -3.75 9.93
CA THR A 400 -14.49 -4.17 8.91
C THR A 400 -14.16 -3.63 7.51
N LYS A 401 -12.90 -3.29 7.25
CA LYS A 401 -12.40 -2.89 5.93
C LYS A 401 -10.92 -3.28 5.81
N ARG A 402 -10.63 -4.34 5.06
CA ARG A 402 -9.27 -4.81 4.76
C ARG A 402 -9.19 -5.31 3.31
N PHE A 403 -7.98 -5.52 2.82
CA PHE A 403 -7.72 -6.21 1.55
C PHE A 403 -8.29 -7.65 1.63
N PRO A 404 -8.76 -8.27 0.53
CA PRO A 404 -9.29 -9.63 0.59
C PRO A 404 -8.25 -10.62 1.12
N LEU A 405 -8.70 -11.58 1.93
CA LEU A 405 -7.87 -12.60 2.59
C LEU A 405 -7.41 -13.72 1.62
N GLU A 406 -8.06 -13.78 0.46
CA GLU A 406 -7.79 -14.75 -0.60
C GLU A 406 -6.61 -14.29 -1.47
N GLU A 407 -6.03 -15.23 -2.20
CA GLU A 407 -4.93 -14.96 -3.11
C GLU A 407 -5.43 -14.24 -4.37
N ILE A 408 -5.03 -12.98 -4.56
CA ILE A 408 -5.44 -12.17 -5.73
C ILE A 408 -4.30 -12.11 -6.75
N ALA A 409 -4.59 -12.55 -7.97
CA ALA A 409 -3.61 -12.56 -9.05
C ALA A 409 -3.44 -11.19 -9.73
N ASN A 410 -2.24 -10.91 -10.26
CA ASN A 410 -1.90 -9.72 -11.06
C ASN A 410 -2.12 -8.37 -10.34
N CYS A 411 -1.83 -8.32 -9.04
CA CYS A 411 -1.88 -7.08 -8.25
C CYS A 411 -0.74 -6.11 -8.64
N ARG A 412 -0.96 -4.79 -8.53
CA ARG A 412 0.09 -3.79 -8.76
C ARG A 412 0.68 -3.33 -7.43
N LEU A 413 1.98 -3.53 -7.25
CA LEU A 413 2.74 -3.20 -6.05
C LEU A 413 3.51 -1.89 -6.25
N ARG A 414 3.50 -1.03 -5.23
CA ARG A 414 4.33 0.17 -5.11
C ARG A 414 5.03 0.19 -3.75
N LEU A 415 6.29 0.65 -3.75
CA LEU A 415 7.06 0.98 -2.55
C LEU A 415 7.42 2.46 -2.61
N PHE A 416 7.00 3.20 -1.59
CA PHE A 416 7.35 4.61 -1.40
C PHE A 416 8.37 4.75 -0.29
N GLU A 417 9.39 5.58 -0.48
CA GLU A 417 10.31 6.00 0.58
C GLU A 417 9.88 7.36 1.12
N LYS A 418 9.73 7.47 2.45
CA LYS A 418 9.28 8.67 3.16
C LYS A 418 10.50 9.48 3.62
N LYS A 419 10.59 10.74 3.20
CA LYS A 419 11.74 11.64 3.47
C LYS A 419 11.29 12.99 4.01
N GLU A 420 11.66 13.28 5.25
CA GLU A 420 11.28 14.55 5.92
C GLU A 420 12.47 15.53 5.96
N LEU A 421 12.18 16.80 5.65
CA LEU A 421 13.18 17.89 5.70
C LEU A 421 13.37 18.36 7.15
N LYS A 422 14.42 17.88 7.82
CA LYS A 422 14.79 18.30 9.16
C LYS A 422 15.87 19.38 9.13
N GLY A 423 15.65 20.47 9.86
CA GLY A 423 16.67 21.51 10.06
C GLY A 423 17.75 21.02 11.04
N LEU A 424 18.90 20.60 10.52
CA LEU A 424 20.10 20.35 11.31
C LEU A 424 20.87 21.67 11.49
N GLY A 425 21.78 21.73 12.47
CA GLY A 425 22.51 22.96 12.82
C GLY A 425 23.39 23.55 11.70
N THR A 426 23.60 22.81 10.61
CA THR A 426 24.37 23.22 9.42
C THR A 426 23.54 23.36 8.14
N GLY A 427 22.23 23.09 8.17
CA GLY A 427 21.34 23.16 7.01
C GLY A 427 20.15 22.20 7.09
N SER A 428 19.20 22.32 6.16
CA SER A 428 18.11 21.36 6.02
C SER A 428 18.62 20.07 5.34
N SER A 429 18.35 18.92 5.94
CA SER A 429 18.65 17.60 5.37
C SER A 429 17.39 16.73 5.30
N LYS A 430 17.29 15.89 4.28
CA LYS A 430 16.22 14.90 4.07
C LYS A 430 16.53 13.62 4.83
N LEU A 431 15.95 13.46 6.01
CA LEU A 431 16.06 12.22 6.77
C LEU A 431 15.10 11.16 6.23
N HIS A 432 15.53 9.90 6.21
CA HIS A 432 14.68 8.76 5.91
C HIS A 432 13.78 8.44 7.12
N CYS A 433 12.46 8.45 6.90
CA CYS A 433 11.46 8.29 7.95
C CYS A 433 10.69 6.96 7.86
N GLY A 434 11.10 6.06 6.96
CA GLY A 434 10.47 4.77 6.73
C GLY A 434 10.09 4.53 5.27
N TYR A 435 9.34 3.46 5.05
CA TYR A 435 8.74 3.12 3.75
C TYR A 435 7.22 2.98 3.90
N ARG A 436 6.49 3.09 2.79
CA ARG A 436 5.10 2.67 2.69
C ARG A 436 4.97 1.65 1.57
N ILE A 437 4.44 0.47 1.86
CA ILE A 437 4.07 -0.53 0.86
C ILE A 437 2.62 -0.29 0.50
N SER A 438 2.28 -0.29 -0.79
CA SER A 438 0.89 -0.28 -1.22
C SER A 438 0.64 -1.24 -2.38
N ILE A 439 -0.51 -1.93 -2.34
CA ILE A 439 -0.91 -2.94 -3.31
C ILE A 439 -2.34 -2.65 -3.76
N LEU A 440 -2.52 -2.50 -5.06
CA LEU A 440 -3.81 -2.25 -5.71
C LEU A 440 -4.31 -3.53 -6.39
N THR A 441 -5.57 -3.89 -6.12
CA THR A 441 -6.28 -4.98 -6.82
C THR A 441 -6.34 -4.73 -8.34
N PRO A 442 -6.28 -5.78 -9.17
CA PRO A 442 -6.41 -5.66 -10.62
C PRO A 442 -7.82 -5.19 -11.04
N THR A 443 -7.93 -4.64 -12.24
CA THR A 443 -9.20 -4.11 -12.76
C THR A 443 -10.27 -5.18 -13.01
N TRP A 444 -9.88 -6.45 -13.18
CA TRP A 444 -10.77 -7.60 -13.36
C TRP A 444 -11.42 -8.09 -12.06
N VAL A 445 -10.98 -7.64 -10.89
CA VAL A 445 -11.71 -7.83 -9.62
C VAL A 445 -12.77 -6.73 -9.50
N LYS A 446 -13.99 -7.07 -9.06
CA LYS A 446 -15.10 -6.13 -8.95
C LYS A 446 -14.89 -5.08 -7.86
N ASP A 447 -14.42 -5.53 -6.69
CA ASP A 447 -14.11 -4.67 -5.56
C ASP A 447 -12.71 -4.07 -5.70
N LEU A 448 -12.62 -2.78 -6.05
CA LEU A 448 -11.35 -2.07 -6.03
C LEU A 448 -10.91 -1.87 -4.57
N ARG A 449 -9.81 -2.52 -4.17
CA ARG A 449 -9.23 -2.41 -2.83
C ARG A 449 -7.74 -2.05 -2.93
N VAL A 450 -7.28 -1.30 -1.94
CA VAL A 450 -5.87 -0.98 -1.76
C VAL A 450 -5.46 -1.42 -0.36
N PHE A 451 -4.38 -2.21 -0.30
CA PHE A 451 -3.59 -2.38 0.91
C PHE A 451 -2.57 -1.25 0.98
N SER A 452 -2.36 -0.67 2.15
CA SER A 452 -1.30 0.31 2.38
C SER A 452 -0.84 0.23 3.84
N GLU A 453 0.42 -0.11 4.07
CA GLU A 453 1.01 -0.23 5.42
C GLU A 453 2.30 0.61 5.51
N GLU A 454 2.46 1.33 6.63
CA GLU A 454 3.65 2.12 6.92
C GLU A 454 4.68 1.32 7.73
N ILE A 455 5.93 1.35 7.28
CA ILE A 455 7.07 0.64 7.90
C ILE A 455 7.99 1.68 8.53
N PHE A 456 7.99 1.77 9.85
CA PHE A 456 8.77 2.76 10.59
C PHE A 456 10.19 2.26 10.91
N PRO A 457 11.22 3.12 10.91
CA PRO A 457 12.59 2.76 11.33
C PRO A 457 12.71 2.23 12.78
N SER A 458 11.71 2.47 13.63
CA SER A 458 11.64 1.90 14.98
C SER A 458 11.17 0.44 15.06
N GLN A 459 10.77 -0.16 13.93
CA GLN A 459 10.31 -1.54 13.83
C GLN A 459 11.32 -2.39 13.04
N ALA A 460 11.42 -3.67 13.38
CA ALA A 460 12.28 -4.63 12.70
C ALA A 460 11.52 -5.27 11.52
N VAL A 461 11.96 -5.03 10.29
CA VAL A 461 11.28 -5.59 9.10
C VAL A 461 11.58 -7.08 8.99
N ARG A 462 10.61 -7.92 9.37
CA ARG A 462 10.70 -9.39 9.30
C ARG A 462 10.30 -9.87 7.91
N PHE A 463 11.14 -10.67 7.26
CA PHE A 463 10.83 -11.30 5.97
C PHE A 463 11.41 -12.72 5.85
N GLY A 464 10.87 -13.52 4.94
CA GLY A 464 11.38 -14.84 4.60
C GLY A 464 10.98 -15.27 3.19
N PHE A 465 11.85 -16.00 2.51
CA PHE A 465 11.59 -16.51 1.16
C PHE A 465 10.68 -17.74 1.22
N LEU A 466 9.55 -17.69 0.50
CA LEU A 466 8.67 -18.82 0.32
C LEU A 466 9.36 -19.78 -0.65
N GLY A 467 9.73 -20.97 -0.15
CA GLY A 467 10.67 -21.90 -0.80
C GLY A 467 12.05 -21.99 -0.13
N GLY A 468 12.35 -21.12 0.84
CA GLY A 468 13.55 -21.21 1.70
C GLY A 468 14.87 -20.72 1.08
N GLU A 469 14.97 -20.63 -0.25
CA GLU A 469 16.19 -20.18 -0.94
C GLU A 469 16.18 -18.67 -1.23
N PRO A 470 17.30 -17.95 -1.01
CA PRO A 470 17.42 -16.53 -1.33
C PRO A 470 17.42 -16.31 -2.85
N GLY A 471 16.51 -15.46 -3.33
CA GLY A 471 16.24 -15.30 -4.76
C GLY A 471 15.02 -16.09 -5.25
N SER A 472 14.26 -16.75 -4.36
CA SER A 472 12.89 -17.17 -4.69
C SER A 472 12.06 -15.98 -5.16
N LYS A 473 11.21 -16.20 -6.17
CA LYS A 473 10.23 -15.19 -6.62
C LYS A 473 9.13 -14.90 -5.59
N ALA A 474 9.04 -15.68 -4.51
CA ALA A 474 7.99 -15.53 -3.51
C ALA A 474 8.57 -15.19 -2.12
N ILE A 475 7.94 -14.24 -1.44
CA ILE A 475 8.35 -13.70 -0.14
C ILE A 475 7.14 -13.55 0.79
N SER A 476 7.36 -13.78 2.09
CA SER A 476 6.46 -13.38 3.16
C SER A 476 7.09 -12.25 3.97
N LEU A 477 6.34 -11.18 4.19
CA LEU A 477 6.65 -10.06 5.08
C LEU A 477 5.75 -10.16 6.31
N GLN A 478 6.30 -9.95 7.50
CA GLN A 478 5.53 -9.95 8.75
C GLN A 478 5.55 -8.59 9.42
N PHE A 479 4.36 -8.01 9.62
CA PHE A 479 4.14 -6.79 10.40
C PHE A 479 3.54 -7.13 11.77
N GLU A 480 3.36 -6.15 12.65
CA GLU A 480 2.84 -6.38 14.02
C GLU A 480 1.44 -6.99 14.04
N ARG A 481 0.60 -6.69 13.04
CA ARG A 481 -0.84 -7.05 13.01
C ARG A 481 -1.23 -7.92 11.83
N GLU A 482 -0.44 -7.87 10.76
CA GLU A 482 -0.80 -8.32 9.42
C GLU A 482 0.43 -8.98 8.79
N ASP A 483 0.21 -10.02 8.00
CA ASP A 483 1.25 -10.74 7.25
C ASP A 483 0.94 -10.64 5.77
N LEU A 484 1.95 -10.42 4.93
CA LEU A 484 1.79 -10.16 3.51
C LEU A 484 2.67 -11.10 2.70
N MET A 485 2.05 -11.90 1.83
CA MET A 485 2.75 -12.80 0.92
C MET A 485 2.65 -12.29 -0.51
N LEU A 486 3.79 -12.24 -1.20
CA LEU A 486 3.95 -11.71 -2.55
C LEU A 486 4.68 -12.75 -3.42
N CYS A 487 4.13 -13.08 -4.58
CA CYS A 487 4.78 -13.86 -5.63
C CYS A 487 5.04 -12.96 -6.84
N PHE A 488 6.28 -12.57 -7.06
CA PHE A 488 6.70 -11.69 -8.15
C PHE A 488 6.75 -12.42 -9.49
N SER A 489 6.56 -11.68 -10.59
CA SER A 489 6.63 -12.24 -11.96
C SER A 489 8.05 -12.68 -12.35
N GLN A 490 9.07 -12.08 -11.74
CA GLN A 490 10.48 -12.46 -11.88
C GLN A 490 11.16 -12.51 -10.50
N PRO A 491 12.19 -13.35 -10.32
CA PRO A 491 12.99 -13.35 -9.09
C PRO A 491 13.81 -12.06 -8.94
N GLU A 492 14.15 -11.40 -10.04
CA GLU A 492 14.90 -10.13 -10.07
C GLU A 492 14.09 -9.01 -9.37
N ASP A 493 12.81 -8.84 -9.69
CA ASP A 493 11.89 -7.92 -9.00
C ASP A 493 11.84 -8.15 -7.47
N CYS A 494 11.86 -9.41 -7.03
CA CYS A 494 11.86 -9.77 -5.60
C CYS A 494 13.15 -9.32 -4.91
N VAL A 495 14.30 -9.51 -5.58
CA VAL A 495 15.61 -9.07 -5.10
C VAL A 495 15.72 -7.54 -5.07
N ASP A 496 15.23 -6.85 -6.10
CA ASP A 496 15.26 -5.38 -6.17
C ASP A 496 14.27 -4.72 -5.20
N PHE A 497 13.09 -5.29 -5.01
CA PHE A 497 12.16 -4.88 -3.95
C PHE A 497 12.82 -4.98 -2.57
N LEU A 498 13.47 -6.11 -2.26
CA LEU A 498 14.25 -6.29 -1.03
C LEU A 498 15.46 -5.36 -0.96
N ALA A 499 16.09 -5.04 -2.09
CA ALA A 499 17.23 -4.13 -2.13
C ALA A 499 16.82 -2.71 -1.71
N HIS A 500 15.66 -2.24 -2.17
CA HIS A 500 15.07 -0.97 -1.75
C HIS A 500 14.64 -1.02 -0.28
N LEU A 501 13.83 -2.00 0.12
CA LEU A 501 13.28 -2.13 1.47
C LEU A 501 14.37 -2.25 2.56
N THR A 502 15.48 -2.92 2.26
CA THR A 502 16.62 -3.05 3.18
C THR A 502 17.66 -1.91 3.04
N GLY A 503 17.45 -0.96 2.13
CA GLY A 503 18.33 0.19 1.89
C GLY A 503 19.69 -0.12 1.24
N ILE A 504 19.86 -1.32 0.68
CA ILE A 504 21.11 -1.74 0.02
C ILE A 504 21.16 -1.40 -1.48
N PHE A 505 20.04 -1.01 -2.08
CA PHE A 505 19.95 -0.59 -3.47
C PHE A 505 20.95 0.54 -3.77
N LEU A 506 21.52 0.53 -4.98
CA LEU A 506 22.57 1.47 -5.41
C LEU A 506 22.02 2.38 -6.51
N HIS A 507 21.77 3.64 -6.17
CA HIS A 507 21.32 4.63 -7.17
C HIS A 507 22.46 5.01 -8.13
N GLU A 508 22.13 5.53 -9.32
CA GLU A 508 23.12 5.86 -10.35
C GLU A 508 24.25 6.79 -9.89
N HIS A 509 23.97 7.67 -8.93
CA HIS A 509 24.93 8.64 -8.39
C HIS A 509 25.73 8.10 -7.19
N GLU A 510 25.52 6.85 -6.79
CA GLU A 510 26.15 6.20 -5.63
C GLU A 510 27.13 5.10 -6.05
N HIS A 511 28.00 4.70 -5.13
CA HIS A 511 28.86 3.52 -5.28
C HIS A 511 29.22 2.91 -3.92
N THR A 512 29.61 1.63 -3.90
CA THR A 512 30.25 1.06 -2.71
C THR A 512 31.69 1.58 -2.61
N VAL A 513 32.01 2.33 -1.56
CA VAL A 513 33.36 2.89 -1.32
C VAL A 513 34.31 1.84 -0.74
N THR A 514 33.81 1.00 0.17
CA THR A 514 34.59 -0.10 0.77
C THR A 514 33.70 -1.28 1.16
N ARG A 515 34.32 -2.45 1.23
CA ARG A 515 33.74 -3.72 1.71
C ARG A 515 34.75 -4.33 2.68
N GLY A 516 34.32 -4.63 3.90
CA GLY A 516 35.15 -5.22 4.95
C GLY A 516 34.53 -6.50 5.49
N HIS A 517 35.37 -7.39 6.00
CA HIS A 517 34.96 -8.67 6.59
C HIS A 517 34.90 -8.57 8.11
N LEU A 518 33.92 -9.23 8.70
CA LEU A 518 33.67 -9.21 10.14
C LEU A 518 33.80 -10.64 10.68
N ASN A 519 35.02 -11.00 11.09
CA ASN A 519 35.38 -12.41 11.31
C ASN A 519 35.06 -12.92 12.74
N SER A 520 34.05 -12.35 13.42
CA SER A 520 33.73 -12.69 14.82
C SER A 520 32.34 -12.23 15.23
N VAL A 521 31.69 -12.94 16.16
CA VAL A 521 30.44 -12.50 16.81
C VAL A 521 30.60 -11.16 17.55
N ASN A 522 31.81 -10.85 18.03
CA ASN A 522 32.10 -9.59 18.72
C ASN A 522 32.51 -8.43 17.76
N SER A 523 32.41 -8.63 16.45
CA SER A 523 32.92 -7.70 15.43
C SER A 523 32.14 -6.39 15.32
N PHE A 524 30.83 -6.41 15.54
CA PHE A 524 30.00 -5.21 15.56
C PHE A 524 29.12 -5.19 16.83
N LYS A 525 29.04 -4.04 17.50
CA LYS A 525 28.25 -3.85 18.72
C LYS A 525 27.63 -2.46 18.81
N ILE A 526 26.52 -2.38 19.54
CA ILE A 526 25.82 -1.14 19.88
C ILE A 526 25.65 -1.04 21.41
N SER A 527 26.08 0.08 21.98
CA SER A 527 25.94 0.38 23.41
C SER A 527 25.40 1.80 23.64
N SER A 528 24.60 2.01 24.69
CA SER A 528 24.18 3.36 25.11
C SER A 528 25.28 4.08 25.91
N CYS A 529 26.26 3.36 26.46
CA CYS A 529 27.39 3.94 27.17
C CYS A 529 28.76 3.36 26.77
N MET A 530 29.83 4.00 27.24
CA MET A 530 31.23 3.61 27.01
C MET A 530 31.72 2.44 27.88
N GLU A 531 30.87 1.89 28.75
CA GLU A 531 31.22 0.81 29.68
C GLU A 531 30.46 -0.48 29.33
N PRO A 532 31.01 -1.69 29.60
CA PRO A 532 30.43 -2.95 29.11
C PRO A 532 29.01 -3.26 29.58
N LEU A 533 28.53 -2.59 30.63
CA LEU A 533 27.24 -2.83 31.26
C LEU A 533 26.04 -2.30 30.44
N GLY A 534 26.28 -1.37 29.50
CA GLY A 534 25.24 -0.71 28.70
C GLY A 534 25.16 -1.14 27.24
N SER A 535 25.52 -2.40 26.92
CA SER A 535 25.30 -2.96 25.57
C SER A 535 23.80 -3.20 25.35
N LEU A 536 23.26 -2.73 24.22
CA LEU A 536 21.94 -3.16 23.76
C LEU A 536 22.04 -4.65 23.41
N ARG A 537 21.12 -5.47 23.95
CA ARG A 537 21.32 -6.92 24.00
C ARG A 537 20.99 -7.59 22.67
N SER A 538 19.95 -7.12 21.99
CA SER A 538 19.37 -7.83 20.84
C SER A 538 20.33 -7.85 19.64
N PHE A 539 21.08 -6.77 19.43
CA PHE A 539 22.14 -6.70 18.41
C PHE A 539 23.34 -7.62 18.68
N GLY A 540 23.54 -8.06 19.94
CA GLY A 540 24.61 -8.98 20.33
C GLY A 540 24.37 -10.44 19.96
N ASN A 541 23.15 -10.79 19.55
CA ASN A 541 22.77 -12.15 19.17
C ASN A 541 23.21 -12.52 17.73
N PHE A 542 23.55 -11.53 16.90
CA PHE A 542 23.90 -11.74 15.50
C PHE A 542 25.39 -12.01 15.29
N GLN A 543 25.67 -13.01 14.45
CA GLN A 543 27.02 -13.24 13.93
C GLN A 543 27.23 -12.37 12.70
N TRP A 544 27.61 -11.10 12.92
CA TRP A 544 27.94 -10.15 11.85
C TRP A 544 29.13 -10.65 11.04
N GLN A 545 29.00 -10.66 9.71
CA GLN A 545 29.92 -11.33 8.76
C GLN A 545 30.55 -10.38 7.74
N SER A 546 29.84 -9.35 7.29
CA SER A 546 30.39 -8.36 6.37
C SER A 546 29.85 -6.95 6.61
N LEU A 547 30.62 -5.96 6.14
CA LEU A 547 30.31 -4.55 6.21
C LEU A 547 30.51 -3.90 4.85
N ARG A 548 29.60 -3.01 4.45
CA ARG A 548 29.66 -2.25 3.20
C ARG A 548 29.37 -0.78 3.47
N VAL A 549 30.10 0.13 2.83
CA VAL A 549 29.81 1.58 2.89
C VAL A 549 29.40 2.06 1.51
N ILE A 550 28.21 2.64 1.40
CA ILE A 550 27.70 3.28 0.19
C ILE A 550 27.78 4.80 0.37
N ALA A 551 28.24 5.51 -0.65
CA ALA A 551 28.42 6.97 -0.65
C ALA A 551 28.23 7.54 -2.07
N PRO A 552 28.07 8.87 -2.25
CA PRO A 552 27.93 9.47 -3.57
C PRO A 552 29.23 9.36 -4.38
N LYS A 553 29.13 9.51 -5.70
CA LYS A 553 30.27 9.64 -6.63
C LYS A 553 30.92 11.04 -6.64
N ALA A 554 30.44 11.97 -5.83
CA ALA A 554 30.91 13.36 -5.77
C ALA A 554 32.27 13.52 -5.06
N GLU A 555 32.92 14.69 -5.24
CA GLU A 555 34.28 14.95 -4.77
C GLU A 555 34.49 14.71 -3.26
N GLU A 556 35.68 14.21 -2.92
CA GLU A 556 36.04 13.62 -1.61
C GLU A 556 35.96 14.57 -0.39
N SER A 557 35.68 15.85 -0.60
CA SER A 557 35.94 16.92 0.37
C SER A 557 35.02 16.93 1.60
N GLN A 558 33.79 16.40 1.49
CA GLN A 558 32.74 16.53 2.52
C GLN A 558 31.86 15.27 2.70
N ARG A 559 32.44 14.04 2.66
CA ARG A 559 31.67 12.78 2.77
C ARG A 559 30.68 12.73 3.94
N GLY A 560 31.07 13.22 5.12
CA GLY A 560 30.24 13.20 6.33
C GLY A 560 29.01 14.13 6.33
N LEU A 561 28.80 14.94 5.29
CA LEU A 561 27.64 15.83 5.14
C LEU A 561 26.63 15.36 4.08
N CYS A 562 26.79 14.16 3.52
CA CYS A 562 26.00 13.73 2.37
C CYS A 562 24.83 12.81 2.73
N GLU A 563 23.62 13.17 2.27
CA GLU A 563 22.34 12.49 2.49
C GLU A 563 22.26 11.02 2.03
N SER A 564 23.27 10.54 1.30
CA SER A 564 23.36 9.16 0.78
C SER A 564 24.36 8.27 1.51
N LEU A 565 25.21 8.82 2.39
CA LEU A 565 26.24 8.03 3.09
C LEU A 565 25.58 7.03 4.06
N ARG A 566 25.80 5.74 3.87
CA ARG A 566 25.26 4.68 4.74
C ARG A 566 26.22 3.51 4.93
N ILE A 567 26.25 2.97 6.14
CA ILE A 567 26.92 1.72 6.51
C ILE A 567 25.87 0.62 6.54
N ILE A 568 26.11 -0.46 5.80
CA ILE A 568 25.33 -1.69 5.85
C ILE A 568 26.18 -2.72 6.59
N VAL A 569 25.61 -3.35 7.61
CA VAL A 569 26.21 -4.47 8.34
C VAL A 569 25.32 -5.70 8.11
N ASP A 570 25.92 -6.77 7.58
CA ASP A 570 25.23 -7.99 7.17
C ASP A 570 25.62 -9.16 8.10
N SER A 571 24.63 -9.94 8.53
CA SER A 571 24.76 -11.28 9.12
C SER A 571 23.88 -12.28 8.36
N SER A 572 23.93 -13.57 8.72
CA SER A 572 23.13 -14.62 8.04
C SER A 572 21.62 -14.53 8.26
N THR A 573 21.15 -13.83 9.30
CA THR A 573 19.72 -13.73 9.67
C THR A 573 19.23 -12.30 9.89
N GLY A 574 20.12 -11.31 9.87
CA GLY A 574 19.79 -9.91 10.14
C GLY A 574 20.73 -8.91 9.47
N ARG A 575 20.18 -7.77 9.06
CA ARG A 575 20.88 -6.68 8.39
C ARG A 575 20.53 -5.35 9.06
N LEU A 576 21.56 -4.53 9.28
CA LEU A 576 21.43 -3.16 9.78
C LEU A 576 21.90 -2.17 8.71
N THR A 577 21.07 -1.19 8.38
CA THR A 577 21.40 -0.09 7.47
C THR A 577 21.39 1.22 8.27
N ASP A 578 22.59 1.68 8.61
CA ASP A 578 22.87 2.89 9.39
C ASP A 578 23.23 4.06 8.47
N ARG A 579 22.29 4.99 8.28
CA ARG A 579 22.45 6.21 7.48
C ARG A 579 23.21 7.27 8.28
N ILE A 580 24.17 7.97 7.66
CA ILE A 580 25.05 8.94 8.34
C ILE A 580 24.64 10.38 7.98
N ASN A 581 23.41 10.74 8.36
CA ASN A 581 22.92 12.11 8.26
C ASN A 581 23.35 12.91 9.51
N VAL A 582 24.51 13.56 9.45
CA VAL A 582 25.14 14.25 10.58
C VAL A 582 25.67 15.65 10.19
N GLY A 583 25.59 16.60 11.12
CA GLY A 583 26.14 17.95 10.96
C GLY A 583 27.65 18.05 11.22
N LEU A 584 28.24 19.20 10.85
CA LEU A 584 29.64 19.50 11.20
C LEU A 584 29.81 19.49 12.73
N GLY A 585 30.75 18.68 13.21
CA GLY A 585 31.01 18.53 14.64
C GLY A 585 30.32 17.32 15.30
N GLU A 586 29.32 16.72 14.66
CA GLU A 586 28.54 15.63 15.26
C GLU A 586 29.20 14.25 15.09
N LEU A 587 29.87 14.01 13.96
CA LEU A 587 30.62 12.77 13.72
C LEU A 587 31.87 12.71 14.60
N LYS A 588 31.82 11.91 15.66
CA LYS A 588 32.88 11.78 16.67
C LYS A 588 33.39 10.34 16.74
N VAL A 589 34.71 10.15 16.67
CA VAL A 589 35.37 8.83 16.57
C VAL A 589 36.39 8.57 17.69
N ARG A 590 36.59 7.30 18.04
CA ARG A 590 37.56 6.81 19.03
C ARG A 590 38.24 5.53 18.56
N ARG A 591 39.55 5.40 18.81
CA ARG A 591 40.32 4.14 18.64
C ARG A 591 40.58 3.52 20.00
N ASN A 592 40.58 2.18 20.09
CA ASN A 592 41.05 1.51 21.30
C ASN A 592 42.58 1.61 21.42
N VAL A 593 43.07 1.75 22.65
CA VAL A 593 44.49 1.93 23.01
C VAL A 593 45.14 0.59 23.44
N ILE A 594 44.34 -0.37 23.92
CA ILE A 594 44.81 -1.57 24.65
C ILE A 594 44.58 -2.87 23.87
N SER A 595 43.46 -2.98 23.15
CA SER A 595 43.11 -4.18 22.38
C SER A 595 44.05 -4.36 21.18
N SER A 596 43.79 -5.35 20.32
CA SER A 596 44.55 -5.63 19.08
C SER A 596 44.73 -4.44 18.13
N GLY A 597 44.10 -3.30 18.42
CA GLY A 597 44.24 -2.07 17.64
C GLY A 597 43.36 -2.05 16.40
N HIS A 598 42.59 -3.11 16.15
CA HIS A 598 41.69 -3.22 15.00
C HIS A 598 40.25 -2.75 15.34
N GLU A 599 40.08 -1.94 16.37
CA GLU A 599 38.77 -1.47 16.86
C GLU A 599 38.58 0.04 16.64
N LEU A 600 37.52 0.41 15.92
CA LEU A 600 37.05 1.79 15.74
C LEU A 600 35.65 1.93 16.35
N GLN A 601 35.49 2.95 17.20
CA GLN A 601 34.23 3.31 17.84
C GLN A 601 33.74 4.63 17.26
N ILE A 602 32.46 4.70 16.89
CA ILE A 602 31.80 5.90 16.37
C ILE A 602 30.67 6.27 17.33
N LEU A 603 30.67 7.49 17.85
CA LEU A 603 29.58 8.03 18.63
C LEU A 603 28.51 8.60 17.68
N ARG A 604 27.26 8.20 17.91
CA ARG A 604 26.06 8.69 17.22
C ARG A 604 25.15 9.41 18.22
N GLN A 605 24.57 10.52 17.77
CA GLN A 605 23.44 11.16 18.45
C GLN A 605 22.16 10.32 18.27
N PRO A 606 21.05 10.63 18.97
CA PRO A 606 19.78 9.90 18.79
C PRO A 606 19.35 9.87 17.32
N GLN A 607 19.00 8.68 16.82
CA GLN A 607 18.92 8.40 15.39
C GLN A 607 17.53 7.91 14.98
N GLU A 608 16.88 8.61 14.06
CA GLU A 608 15.50 8.31 13.62
C GLU A 608 15.42 7.53 12.29
N ASP A 609 16.55 7.36 11.60
CA ASP A 609 16.65 6.86 10.21
C ASP A 609 17.40 5.52 10.07
N LEU A 610 17.56 4.80 11.17
CA LEU A 610 18.22 3.50 11.27
C LEU A 610 17.24 2.39 10.85
N THR A 611 17.52 1.64 9.78
CA THR A 611 16.67 0.50 9.36
C THR A 611 17.30 -0.82 9.80
N PHE A 612 16.51 -1.70 10.42
CA PHE A 612 16.91 -3.06 10.76
C PHE A 612 15.93 -4.08 10.19
N THR A 613 16.45 -5.16 9.59
CA THR A 613 15.64 -6.17 8.90
C THR A 613 16.11 -7.59 9.24
N VAL A 614 15.17 -8.51 9.48
CA VAL A 614 15.42 -9.91 9.89
C VAL A 614 14.92 -10.84 8.79
N SER A 615 15.79 -11.71 8.27
CA SER A 615 15.49 -12.63 7.15
C SER A 615 15.07 -14.03 7.62
N ASP A 616 14.51 -14.13 8.82
CA ASP A 616 14.12 -15.37 9.50
C ASP A 616 12.78 -15.15 10.22
N LEU A 617 11.75 -15.88 9.79
CA LEU A 617 10.40 -15.80 10.35
C LEU A 617 10.18 -16.75 11.54
N THR A 618 11.13 -17.64 11.84
CA THR A 618 11.06 -18.57 12.99
C THR A 618 11.39 -17.88 14.32
N VAL A 619 11.95 -16.67 14.26
CA VAL A 619 12.28 -15.83 15.40
C VAL A 619 11.02 -15.48 16.20
N GLY A 620 11.07 -15.66 17.53
CA GLY A 620 9.92 -15.43 18.42
C GLY A 620 9.52 -13.96 18.60
N GLU A 621 8.32 -13.74 19.14
CA GLU A 621 7.78 -12.41 19.42
C GLU A 621 8.60 -11.68 20.50
N GLU A 622 9.03 -12.36 21.57
CA GLU A 622 9.88 -11.80 22.64
C GLU A 622 11.14 -11.09 22.12
N PHE A 623 11.79 -11.65 21.09
CA PHE A 623 12.96 -11.04 20.45
C PHE A 623 12.58 -9.82 19.61
N THR A 624 11.40 -9.83 18.99
CA THR A 624 10.91 -8.73 18.17
C THR A 624 10.57 -7.53 19.04
N ASP A 625 9.91 -7.75 20.19
CA ASP A 625 9.66 -6.72 21.20
C ASP A 625 10.95 -6.14 21.77
N ALA A 626 11.94 -6.98 22.09
CA ALA A 626 13.26 -6.55 22.55
C ALA A 626 14.00 -5.71 21.48
N MET A 627 13.94 -6.11 20.21
CA MET A 627 14.47 -5.32 19.09
C MET A 627 13.75 -3.98 18.93
N HIS A 628 12.42 -3.94 19.04
CA HIS A 628 11.64 -2.70 18.95
C HIS A 628 11.98 -1.77 20.12
N GLN A 629 12.18 -2.30 21.34
CA GLN A 629 12.66 -1.54 22.49
C GLN A 629 14.07 -0.98 22.29
N ASP A 630 15.00 -1.78 21.79
CA ASP A 630 16.38 -1.35 21.47
C ASP A 630 16.38 -0.26 20.38
N LEU A 631 15.57 -0.39 19.31
CA LEU A 631 15.42 0.62 18.25
C LEU A 631 14.77 1.91 18.77
N HIS A 632 13.71 1.82 19.59
CA HIS A 632 13.11 2.99 20.24
C HIS A 632 14.06 3.70 21.21
N THR A 633 15.01 2.97 21.82
CA THR A 633 16.06 3.54 22.67
C THR A 633 17.08 4.31 21.82
N LEU A 634 17.55 3.73 20.70
CA LEU A 634 18.44 4.39 19.74
C LEU A 634 17.85 5.66 19.11
N ARG A 635 16.51 5.73 19.00
CA ARG A 635 15.81 6.94 18.55
C ARG A 635 15.84 8.10 19.58
N ARG A 636 16.13 7.81 20.85
CA ARG A 636 16.04 8.79 21.97
C ARG A 636 17.38 9.09 22.63
N GLU A 637 18.32 8.14 22.63
CA GLU A 637 19.57 8.23 23.38
C GLU A 637 20.81 8.20 22.46
N PRO A 638 21.88 8.96 22.76
CA PRO A 638 23.16 8.80 22.09
C PRO A 638 23.71 7.38 22.27
N SER A 639 24.45 6.89 21.29
CA SER A 639 24.94 5.51 21.29
C SER A 639 26.29 5.34 20.60
N VAL A 640 27.05 4.34 21.02
CA VAL A 640 28.36 3.99 20.47
C VAL A 640 28.19 2.79 19.54
N ARG A 641 28.61 2.95 18.28
CA ARG A 641 28.79 1.89 17.28
C ARG A 641 30.24 1.42 17.35
N THR A 642 30.49 0.17 17.72
CA THR A 642 31.85 -0.39 17.83
C THR A 642 32.08 -1.39 16.71
N TYR A 643 33.13 -1.17 15.91
CA TYR A 643 33.52 -2.01 14.77
C TYR A 643 34.92 -2.59 15.00
N THR A 644 35.08 -3.91 14.91
CA THR A 644 36.34 -4.63 15.09
C THR A 644 36.68 -5.43 13.84
N PHE A 645 37.80 -5.09 13.22
CA PHE A 645 38.25 -5.59 11.92
C PHE A 645 39.30 -6.71 12.05
N PRO A 646 39.49 -7.56 11.02
CA PRO A 646 40.55 -8.57 11.01
C PRO A 646 41.96 -7.95 10.94
N ASN A 647 42.11 -6.77 10.33
CA ASN A 647 43.40 -6.08 10.15
C ASN A 647 43.24 -4.55 10.14
N LEU A 648 44.36 -3.83 10.27
CA LEU A 648 44.38 -2.35 10.22
C LEU A 648 44.02 -1.76 8.85
N ALA A 649 44.29 -2.44 7.74
CA ALA A 649 44.05 -1.89 6.41
C ALA A 649 42.55 -1.76 6.11
N GLU A 650 41.74 -2.76 6.46
CA GLU A 650 40.27 -2.68 6.38
C GLU A 650 39.71 -1.62 7.34
N LEU A 651 40.27 -1.46 8.54
CA LEU A 651 39.88 -0.38 9.46
C LEU A 651 40.20 1.00 8.86
N HIS A 652 41.37 1.18 8.27
CA HIS A 652 41.76 2.46 7.65
C HIS A 652 40.92 2.78 6.42
N ALA A 653 40.62 1.78 5.58
CA ALA A 653 39.70 1.93 4.46
C ALA A 653 38.26 2.27 4.91
N PHE A 654 37.78 1.69 6.02
CA PHE A 654 36.50 2.05 6.63
C PHE A 654 36.51 3.47 7.22
N GLN A 655 37.56 3.85 7.94
CA GLN A 655 37.74 5.20 8.49
C GLN A 655 37.78 6.26 7.37
N GLU A 656 38.48 5.99 6.25
CA GLU A 656 38.55 6.86 5.07
C GLU A 656 37.22 6.90 4.28
N ALA A 657 36.48 5.79 4.21
CA ALA A 657 35.16 5.73 3.59
C ALA A 657 34.12 6.57 4.36
N VAL A 658 34.08 6.45 5.69
CA VAL A 658 33.09 7.13 6.55
C VAL A 658 33.44 8.61 6.78
N THR A 659 34.71 8.95 7.02
CA THR A 659 35.13 10.31 7.43
C THR A 659 35.77 11.12 6.31
N GLY A 660 36.18 10.50 5.20
CA GLY A 660 37.02 11.12 4.17
C GLY A 660 38.46 11.43 4.63
N PHE A 661 38.86 11.07 5.85
CA PHE A 661 40.25 11.22 6.32
C PHE A 661 41.04 9.94 6.07
N LYS A 662 42.04 10.05 5.19
CA LYS A 662 43.04 9.01 4.96
C LYS A 662 43.99 8.89 6.15
N VAL A 663 44.24 7.67 6.59
CA VAL A 663 45.21 7.38 7.65
C VAL A 663 46.62 7.28 7.05
N LEU A 664 47.54 8.15 7.49
CA LEU A 664 48.95 8.15 7.06
C LEU A 664 49.86 7.43 8.07
N TYR A 665 49.49 7.42 9.35
CA TYR A 665 50.16 6.69 10.42
C TYR A 665 49.12 6.21 11.44
N ASP A 666 49.34 5.04 12.03
CA ASP A 666 48.57 4.49 13.16
C ASP A 666 49.51 3.62 14.01
N GLY A 667 49.72 3.96 15.29
CA GLY A 667 50.70 3.27 16.13
C GLY A 667 50.73 3.76 17.59
N VAL A 668 51.56 3.12 18.41
CA VAL A 668 51.69 3.37 19.86
C VAL A 668 53.14 3.72 20.17
N PRO A 669 53.49 5.01 20.38
CA PRO A 669 54.84 5.39 20.79
C PRO A 669 55.15 4.91 22.22
N SER A 670 56.40 4.51 22.44
CA SER A 670 56.96 4.09 23.73
C SER A 670 56.80 5.15 24.85
N SER A 671 56.68 6.43 24.49
CA SER A 671 56.28 7.49 25.43
C SER A 671 55.63 8.68 24.74
N PHE A 672 54.72 9.35 25.46
CA PHE A 672 54.06 10.59 25.07
C PHE A 672 54.13 11.56 26.25
N SER A 673 54.54 12.82 26.06
CA SER A 673 54.39 13.82 27.12
C SER A 673 54.29 15.26 26.61
N ILE A 674 53.46 16.07 27.27
CA ILE A 674 53.31 17.51 27.01
C ILE A 674 53.99 18.30 28.15
N SER A 675 54.92 19.21 27.84
CA SER A 675 55.61 20.01 28.87
C SER A 675 54.86 21.31 29.15
N ARG A 676 53.80 21.27 29.97
CA ARG A 676 53.03 22.49 30.29
C ARG A 676 53.85 23.43 31.16
N ARG A 677 54.07 24.65 30.67
CA ARG A 677 54.61 25.77 31.46
C ARG A 677 53.57 26.17 32.52
N ARG A 678 53.98 26.36 33.77
CA ARG A 678 53.13 26.96 34.80
C ARG A 678 53.44 28.45 34.86
N SER A 679 52.40 29.30 34.95
CA SER A 679 52.64 30.67 35.39
C SER A 679 53.26 30.65 36.80
N MET A 680 54.20 31.55 37.05
CA MET A 680 54.91 31.73 38.34
C MET A 680 55.75 30.56 38.89
N ILE A 681 55.96 29.43 38.17
CA ILE A 681 56.83 28.33 38.64
C ILE A 681 57.81 27.88 37.53
N PRO A 682 59.15 28.01 37.72
CA PRO A 682 60.14 27.65 36.69
C PRO A 682 60.19 26.19 36.26
N ARG A 683 59.72 25.25 37.11
CA ARG A 683 59.65 23.82 36.77
C ARG A 683 58.34 23.50 36.04
N ALA A 684 58.44 23.27 34.73
CA ALA A 684 57.34 22.74 33.92
C ALA A 684 56.84 21.39 34.46
N LYS A 685 55.53 21.12 34.36
CA LYS A 685 54.98 19.79 34.68
C LYS A 685 54.85 19.01 33.37
N ALA A 686 55.47 17.83 33.31
CA ALA A 686 55.14 16.86 32.26
C ALA A 686 53.71 16.32 32.49
N TRP A 687 52.92 16.31 31.43
CA TRP A 687 51.65 15.60 31.35
C TRP A 687 51.88 14.34 30.53
N THR A 688 51.82 13.18 31.19
CA THR A 688 52.15 11.87 30.63
C THR A 688 50.96 10.93 30.87
N PRO A 689 50.35 10.34 29.83
CA PRO A 689 49.37 9.25 29.95
C PRO A 689 50.09 7.93 30.28
N LEU A 690 49.35 6.88 30.68
CA LEU A 690 49.97 5.55 30.82
C LEU A 690 50.31 4.96 29.44
N TYR A 691 49.35 5.02 28.52
CA TYR A 691 49.52 4.65 27.11
C TYR A 691 48.84 5.68 26.20
N ALA A 692 49.41 5.88 25.01
CA ALA A 692 48.85 6.73 23.97
C ALA A 692 48.88 6.00 22.62
N ARG A 693 47.76 5.99 21.89
CA ARG A 693 47.72 5.58 20.48
C ARG A 693 47.61 6.83 19.61
N LEU A 694 48.46 6.94 18.59
CA LEU A 694 48.50 8.07 17.67
C LEU A 694 48.01 7.68 16.28
N GLN A 695 47.22 8.55 15.66
CA GLN A 695 46.94 8.54 14.23
C GLN A 695 47.37 9.86 13.59
N ILE A 696 48.01 9.82 12.41
CA ILE A 696 48.13 11.00 11.54
C ILE A 696 47.13 10.83 10.41
N LEU A 697 46.26 11.83 10.25
CA LEU A 697 45.11 11.83 9.35
C LEU A 697 45.23 12.96 8.32
N ASN A 698 44.79 12.73 7.09
CA ASN A 698 44.86 13.70 5.99
C ASN A 698 43.56 13.73 5.16
N ARG A 699 42.97 14.91 4.97
CA ARG A 699 41.89 15.15 3.99
C ARG A 699 42.20 16.43 3.20
N GLY A 700 42.49 16.29 1.90
CA GLY A 700 42.93 17.40 1.06
C GLY A 700 44.14 18.14 1.65
N LYS A 701 43.96 19.43 1.99
CA LYS A 701 44.98 20.30 2.61
C LYS A 701 44.97 20.28 4.16
N VAL A 702 44.17 19.44 4.80
CA VAL A 702 44.06 19.36 6.26
C VAL A 702 44.77 18.10 6.76
N ARG A 703 45.87 18.30 7.51
CA ARG A 703 46.51 17.24 8.32
C ARG A 703 46.23 17.42 9.81
N GLN A 704 46.01 16.31 10.49
CA GLN A 704 45.73 16.24 11.92
C GLN A 704 46.56 15.12 12.55
N LEU A 705 47.09 15.36 13.75
CA LEU A 705 47.55 14.31 14.66
C LEU A 705 46.47 14.12 15.71
N VAL A 706 45.94 12.90 15.82
CA VAL A 706 44.99 12.52 16.85
C VAL A 706 45.70 11.61 17.86
N ALA A 707 45.51 11.88 19.15
CA ALA A 707 46.04 11.08 20.23
C ALA A 707 44.88 10.52 21.08
N TYR A 708 44.82 9.21 21.27
CA TYR A 708 43.87 8.52 22.13
C TYR A 708 44.61 7.99 23.36
N PHE A 709 44.05 8.16 24.56
CA PHE A 709 44.75 7.88 25.82
C PHE A 709 44.09 6.81 26.68
N GLN A 710 44.92 6.09 27.43
CA GLN A 710 44.56 5.37 28.65
C GLN A 710 45.09 6.13 29.87
N GLU A 711 44.29 6.17 30.94
CA GLU A 711 44.65 6.68 32.28
C GLU A 711 45.25 8.10 32.30
N PHE A 712 44.82 8.95 31.37
CA PHE A 712 45.25 10.34 31.32
C PHE A 712 44.31 11.25 32.12
N SER A 713 44.84 11.80 33.22
CA SER A 713 44.10 12.65 34.18
C SER A 713 43.54 13.98 33.63
N HIS A 714 43.73 14.26 32.34
CA HIS A 714 43.25 15.47 31.65
C HIS A 714 42.32 15.20 30.45
N GLY A 715 41.98 13.94 30.14
CA GLY A 715 41.01 13.58 29.08
C GLY A 715 41.26 12.23 28.41
N LYS A 716 40.34 11.73 27.58
CA LYS A 716 40.47 10.41 26.93
C LYS A 716 41.04 10.45 25.51
N CYS A 717 41.16 11.64 24.90
CA CYS A 717 41.75 11.89 23.58
C CYS A 717 42.03 13.39 23.35
N MET A 718 42.85 13.73 22.34
CA MET A 718 43.16 15.09 21.86
C MET A 718 43.34 15.11 20.34
N ASN A 719 43.07 16.25 19.69
CA ASN A 719 43.31 16.48 18.27
C ASN A 719 44.22 17.72 18.08
N PHE A 720 45.23 17.61 17.22
CA PHE A 720 46.25 18.64 16.94
C PHE A 720 46.29 18.90 15.44
N ARG A 721 45.96 20.12 14.99
CA ARG A 721 46.08 20.50 13.57
C ARG A 721 47.55 20.71 13.19
N LEU A 722 48.04 19.93 12.21
CA LEU A 722 49.41 20.04 11.72
C LEU A 722 49.49 21.02 10.53
N LYS A 723 50.61 21.74 10.40
CA LYS A 723 50.89 22.68 9.30
C LYS A 723 52.35 22.57 8.83
N GLU A 724 52.59 22.98 7.59
CA GLU A 724 53.94 23.09 6.99
C GLU A 724 54.84 24.12 7.72
N THR A 725 54.23 25.05 8.45
CA THR A 725 54.92 26.03 9.30
C THR A 725 55.58 25.42 10.54
N ASP A 726 55.11 24.26 10.99
CA ASP A 726 55.44 23.71 12.31
C ASP A 726 56.90 23.23 12.36
N VAL A 727 57.45 23.10 13.57
CA VAL A 727 58.86 22.71 13.77
C VAL A 727 58.92 21.41 14.57
N PHE A 728 59.55 20.41 13.94
CA PHE A 728 59.79 19.10 14.52
C PHE A 728 61.30 18.92 14.70
N GLU A 729 61.72 18.57 15.91
CA GLU A 729 63.12 18.36 16.30
C GLU A 729 63.35 16.92 16.73
N LYS A 730 64.40 16.27 16.22
CA LYS A 730 64.84 14.94 16.63
C LYS A 730 65.90 15.05 17.72
N SER A 731 65.86 14.12 18.67
CA SER A 731 66.91 13.91 19.65
C SER A 731 67.02 12.43 20.02
N LYS A 732 68.12 12.01 20.63
CA LYS A 732 68.26 10.68 21.24
C LYS A 732 68.56 10.82 22.72
N LYS A 733 67.87 10.07 23.58
CA LYS A 733 68.07 10.10 25.03
C LYS A 733 67.66 8.77 25.66
N GLY A 734 68.61 8.07 26.28
CA GLY A 734 68.33 6.80 26.98
C GLY A 734 67.83 5.70 26.03
N GLY A 735 68.51 5.49 24.90
CA GLY A 735 68.08 4.54 23.85
C GLY A 735 67.00 5.11 22.92
N LEU A 736 65.93 5.67 23.50
CA LEU A 736 64.79 6.24 22.77
C LEU A 736 65.21 7.32 21.75
N THR A 737 64.60 7.26 20.56
CA THR A 737 64.56 8.38 19.62
C THR A 737 63.36 9.25 19.98
N ILE A 738 63.62 10.49 20.39
CA ILE A 738 62.59 11.43 20.85
C ILE A 738 62.36 12.50 19.79
N LEU A 739 61.13 12.56 19.29
CA LEU A 739 60.59 13.60 18.44
C LEU A 739 59.91 14.67 19.29
N LYS A 740 60.37 15.93 19.18
CA LYS A 740 59.79 17.09 19.85
C LYS A 740 59.05 17.95 18.83
N PHE A 741 57.77 18.22 19.08
CA PHE A 741 56.99 19.24 18.41
C PHE A 741 57.19 20.55 19.19
N VAL A 742 57.64 21.61 18.52
CA VAL A 742 57.83 22.93 19.14
C VAL A 742 56.53 23.73 19.08
N ASP A 743 56.09 24.28 20.22
CA ASP A 743 54.89 25.13 20.33
C ASP A 743 53.61 24.51 19.74
N ALA A 744 53.40 23.20 19.95
CA ALA A 744 52.21 22.49 19.48
C ALA A 744 50.94 23.10 20.12
N LYS A 745 49.94 23.40 19.28
CA LYS A 745 48.71 24.12 19.68
C LYS A 745 47.54 23.15 19.73
N PHE A 746 46.77 23.21 20.80
CA PHE A 746 45.69 22.26 21.10
C PHE A 746 44.58 22.89 21.93
N SER A 747 43.38 22.32 21.83
CA SER A 747 42.37 22.45 22.87
C SER A 747 42.70 21.50 24.03
N LEU A 748 42.29 21.86 25.24
CA LEU A 748 42.21 20.88 26.33
C LEU A 748 40.98 19.98 26.07
N PRO A 749 41.05 18.67 26.34
CA PRO A 749 39.89 17.80 26.23
C PRO A 749 38.71 18.35 27.03
N ALA A 750 37.52 18.31 26.43
CA ALA A 750 36.34 18.98 26.96
C ALA A 750 36.01 18.55 28.41
N GLY A 751 35.95 19.56 29.30
CA GLY A 751 35.30 19.48 30.61
C GLY A 751 36.14 18.98 31.79
N GLY A 752 35.85 19.52 32.97
CA GLY A 752 36.54 19.20 34.23
C GLY A 752 36.19 17.83 34.83
N LYS A 753 36.77 17.49 35.99
CA LYS A 753 36.64 16.19 36.68
C LYS A 753 35.22 15.71 37.02
N ASN A 754 34.22 16.61 37.03
CA ASN A 754 32.93 16.38 37.67
C ASN A 754 31.73 16.31 36.69
N ASP A 755 31.96 16.12 35.40
CA ASP A 755 30.89 15.86 34.42
C ASP A 755 31.22 14.57 33.63
N PRO A 756 30.29 13.61 33.52
CA PRO A 756 30.54 12.28 32.95
C PRO A 756 30.28 12.15 31.44
N GLY A 757 29.95 13.24 30.73
CA GLY A 757 29.41 13.22 29.36
C GLY A 757 30.10 12.26 28.38
N LEU A 758 29.30 11.41 27.72
CA LEU A 758 29.72 10.33 26.83
C LEU A 758 30.71 10.79 25.73
N GLU A 759 30.50 12.01 25.23
CA GLU A 759 31.26 12.63 24.15
C GLU A 759 32.77 12.76 24.44
N ARG A 760 33.14 12.90 25.73
CA ARG A 760 34.53 13.11 26.19
C ARG A 760 35.49 11.97 25.85
N GLY A 761 34.97 10.84 25.35
CA GLY A 761 35.75 9.72 24.81
C GLY A 761 36.26 9.89 23.38
N PHE A 762 35.69 10.80 22.60
CA PHE A 762 35.78 10.82 21.13
C PHE A 762 36.31 12.16 20.61
N VAL A 763 36.88 12.16 19.40
CA VAL A 763 37.26 13.39 18.67
C VAL A 763 36.36 13.60 17.47
N CYS A 764 35.98 14.84 17.18
CA CYS A 764 35.55 15.19 15.82
C CYS A 764 36.79 15.42 14.94
N LEU A 765 36.68 15.05 13.66
CA LEU A 765 37.71 15.30 12.65
C LEU A 765 37.34 16.49 11.74
N ASP A 766 36.05 16.71 11.50
CA ASP A 766 35.53 17.79 10.65
C ASP A 766 35.63 19.16 11.29
N LEU A 767 35.24 19.28 12.56
CA LEU A 767 35.28 20.52 13.33
C LEU A 767 36.36 20.43 14.42
N LEU A 768 37.53 20.99 14.12
CA LEU A 768 38.60 21.20 15.09
C LEU A 768 38.20 22.30 16.09
N GLU A 769 38.27 21.98 17.38
CA GLU A 769 38.14 22.95 18.47
C GLU A 769 39.21 24.06 18.37
N TYR A 770 38.89 25.26 18.84
CA TYR A 770 39.85 26.37 18.85
C TYR A 770 40.97 26.12 19.87
N PRO A 771 42.26 26.16 19.47
CA PRO A 771 43.36 25.83 20.36
C PRO A 771 43.65 26.96 21.36
N GLY A 772 43.14 26.81 22.58
CA GLY A 772 43.39 27.74 23.69
C GLY A 772 44.72 27.54 24.43
N GLU A 773 45.42 26.44 24.19
CA GLU A 773 46.70 26.10 24.84
C GLU A 773 47.80 25.83 23.81
N HIS A 774 49.05 26.06 24.23
CA HIS A 774 50.22 25.77 23.42
C HIS A 774 51.41 25.33 24.30
N SER A 775 52.10 24.26 23.90
CA SER A 775 53.24 23.70 24.64
C SER A 775 54.04 22.72 23.76
N ASN A 776 55.27 22.41 24.15
CA ASN A 776 56.03 21.36 23.46
C ASN A 776 55.43 19.97 23.77
N LEU A 777 55.26 19.16 22.73
CA LEU A 777 54.90 17.74 22.80
C LEU A 777 56.14 16.90 22.48
N TYR A 778 56.36 15.83 23.24
CA TYR A 778 57.48 14.90 23.10
C TYR A 778 56.95 13.49 22.89
N LEU A 779 57.39 12.83 21.82
CA LEU A 779 57.06 11.45 21.48
C LEU A 779 58.35 10.63 21.45
N GLY A 780 58.45 9.57 22.24
CA GLY A 780 59.59 8.65 22.24
C GLY A 780 59.25 7.35 21.54
N PHE A 781 60.17 6.87 20.69
CA PHE A 781 60.09 5.62 19.97
C PHE A 781 61.34 4.77 20.25
N ASP A 782 61.15 3.49 20.60
CA ASP A 782 62.23 2.50 20.66
C ASP A 782 62.66 2.09 19.24
N SER A 783 61.70 1.88 18.34
CA SER A 783 61.98 1.50 16.96
C SER A 783 62.27 2.70 16.06
N ASN A 784 63.46 2.70 15.45
CA ASN A 784 63.81 3.68 14.42
C ASN A 784 62.92 3.54 13.16
N SER A 785 62.37 2.35 12.85
CA SER A 785 61.49 2.18 11.69
C SER A 785 60.09 2.75 11.93
N GLU A 786 59.60 2.75 13.18
CA GLU A 786 58.35 3.43 13.54
C GLU A 786 58.52 4.94 13.57
N PHE A 787 59.66 5.44 14.08
CA PHE A 787 60.02 6.86 13.99
C PHE A 787 60.04 7.35 12.54
N VAL A 788 60.64 6.58 11.61
CA VAL A 788 60.69 6.93 10.18
C VAL A 788 59.28 7.02 9.59
N LYS A 789 58.45 5.98 9.78
CA LYS A 789 57.04 5.98 9.32
C LYS A 789 56.23 7.16 9.89
N PHE A 790 56.46 7.52 11.16
CA PHE A 790 55.81 8.68 11.77
C PHE A 790 56.28 9.99 11.14
N ALA A 791 57.60 10.14 10.93
CA ALA A 791 58.19 11.34 10.34
C ALA A 791 57.78 11.57 8.88
N GLU A 792 57.63 10.49 8.09
CA GLU A 792 57.17 10.54 6.69
C GLU A 792 55.73 11.06 6.54
N ALA A 793 54.87 10.84 7.54
CA ALA A 793 53.48 11.30 7.54
C ALA A 793 53.32 12.81 7.88
N LEU A 794 54.34 13.46 8.45
CA LEU A 794 54.30 14.86 8.86
C LEU A 794 54.24 15.82 7.65
N PRO A 795 53.68 17.05 7.81
CA PRO A 795 53.66 18.05 6.74
C PRO A 795 55.04 18.69 6.47
N ARG A 796 56.08 18.35 7.25
CA ARG A 796 57.42 18.95 7.13
C ARG A 796 58.49 17.96 7.61
N LEU A 797 59.65 18.01 6.97
CA LEU A 797 60.85 17.28 7.40
C LEU A 797 61.24 17.62 8.85
N VAL A 798 61.63 16.59 9.60
CA VAL A 798 62.18 16.70 10.96
C VAL A 798 63.62 17.21 10.91
N LYS A 799 63.98 18.13 11.81
CA LYS A 799 65.35 18.64 11.97
C LYS A 799 66.11 17.81 13.01
N GLY A 800 67.29 17.28 12.66
CA GLY A 800 68.18 16.53 13.56
C GLY A 800 68.53 15.15 13.03
#